data_AF-A0A8J2SY96-F1
#
_entry.id   AF-A0A8J2SY96-F1
#
_cell.length_a   1.000
_cell.length_b   1.000
_cell.length_c   1.000
_cell.angle_alpha   90.00
_cell.angle_beta   90.00
_cell.angle_gamma   90.00
#
_symmetry.space_group_name_H-M   'P 1'
#
loop_
_entity.id
_entity.type
_entity.pdbx_description
1 polymer ?
#
loop_
_entity_poly.entity_id
_entity_poly.type
_entity_poly.pdbx_seq_one_letter_code
_entity_poly.pdbx_strand_id
1 'polypeptide(L)'
;MMKRWLLLAAARAAAEDLAFVREGCRISIHHGAKAILRDGARECDLWNAQSSGRRCASDRVLLCEVVFADQKAAASTHAALTVATDAAYLVAPIPGGLPRYKYVEAKAAWARAAGVAYYLAFGRGTAKANGPRCDAGAGGQTLHALKAAGLGVVMRRTEYESVTALDVDAVPALDAAPPEAWLALDAASDVFGASNVGKPVLVNGGVLVLRNTAWARELVGAWWRNRCGPADQYALWKSLAELWRRDHPKFRLSDGVFANYASARERFLPEVARRIADGALPARGCAADATCAALFSASGCLAAPLALPHLYVTPVAGPFRAADGSAVRPLQKGDYAWMCHFDRVYETLKDYDLHFSALEAAVGARDAARVPALVARVLGSDGGDRFDASCARPGDALRHALYRFNGVEPDRGRTCALALNESLQSQYAYAPADNIYAGSGVLVKSECGTAKRYLQPEEARRKCELAARKAARRAARMAKLRRDAETAARHAEVGVAEFGMAAVQAAFTRGRWRKPPSAPVDYDRASPYQAHRNETYDWDAAKRRVMDHAMRDVARYSIDESHKSTKLALRSALLDKTHAIWILQGRLFVHKAYLGEMKRELHLRFMNSVLGKKSDLIKNVVYTFDEGASGPSHECDPHLPKLVIAKKNGEKQCGVLVPNPYFGDLYRNWERERSALVSLGRRRKWENRRPQLFWRGKIRGREAVINKERDCAREAGNYARLQAASLTTHDSKKFDVRTNTCRPRPIRSLSQDLCRKVLPQNDDLAKIRDSGCRAVQGRFMNHGKFNAFQFLLDLPGSTTGSYSRNLNHLWLLGAVVVFWAGPLLEPGGALQWYSAGLRDGRTHVTVNVSTAKATLDAITDHVDWRNELLENSRGVADNLLCGECMGSYVATVLTSLRQRLPLLDSALNQRTHHTANATLAELLSRENCARHLAAGLVEVVRGTPRNRREPGWPITWRTAATGAAACDLLGALAAPFRDPKMSAAGRRGGARVRERVLLASV
;
A
#
# COMPACT_ATOMS: atom_id res chain seq x y z
N MET A 1 28.06 56.96 8.36
CA MET A 1 26.71 56.69 8.95
C MET A 1 25.83 55.75 8.12
N MET A 2 25.65 55.93 6.80
CA MET A 2 24.67 55.20 5.96
C MET A 2 24.50 53.68 6.22
N LYS A 3 25.59 52.89 6.33
CA LYS A 3 25.47 51.43 6.61
C LYS A 3 24.68 51.12 7.89
N ARG A 4 24.81 51.94 8.95
CA ARG A 4 24.09 51.77 10.22
C ARG A 4 22.60 52.11 10.07
N TRP A 5 22.27 53.11 9.26
CA TRP A 5 20.90 53.47 8.90
C TRP A 5 20.23 52.41 8.02
N LEU A 6 20.93 51.84 7.02
CA LEU A 6 20.41 50.75 6.19
C LEU A 6 20.16 49.47 7.01
N LEU A 7 21.04 49.12 7.94
CA LEU A 7 20.82 47.99 8.86
C LEU A 7 19.64 48.25 9.81
N LEU A 8 19.52 49.46 10.37
CA LEU A 8 18.37 49.83 11.21
C LEU A 8 17.05 49.82 10.42
N ALA A 9 17.04 50.32 9.18
CA ALA A 9 15.86 50.30 8.32
C ALA A 9 15.46 48.87 7.93
N ALA A 10 16.42 48.01 7.58
CA ALA A 10 16.16 46.60 7.27
C ALA A 10 15.67 45.81 8.49
N ALA A 11 16.25 46.06 9.68
CA ALA A 11 15.81 45.45 10.93
C ALA A 11 14.41 45.94 11.34
N ARG A 12 14.11 47.24 11.16
CA ARG A 12 12.79 47.83 11.44
C ARG A 12 11.72 47.33 10.46
N ALA A 13 12.02 47.26 9.17
CA ALA A 13 11.15 46.64 8.18
C ALA A 13 10.89 45.17 8.55
N ALA A 14 11.90 44.38 8.93
CA ALA A 14 11.71 43.01 9.39
C ALA A 14 10.97 42.90 10.75
N ALA A 15 10.99 43.95 11.58
CA ALA A 15 10.20 44.02 12.80
C ALA A 15 8.71 44.21 12.47
N GLU A 16 8.40 45.13 11.56
CA GLU A 16 7.06 45.47 11.07
C GLU A 16 6.46 44.32 10.22
N ASP A 17 7.26 43.67 9.36
CA ASP A 17 6.87 42.55 8.48
C ASP A 17 6.51 41.25 9.25
N LEU A 18 6.78 41.20 10.56
CA LEU A 18 6.43 40.11 11.48
C LEU A 18 5.30 40.48 12.46
N ALA A 19 4.80 41.73 12.47
CA ALA A 19 3.72 42.18 13.37
C ALA A 19 2.34 41.55 13.09
N PHE A 20 2.22 40.71 12.05
CA PHE A 20 1.05 39.89 11.78
C PHE A 20 1.00 38.59 12.63
N VAL A 21 2.09 38.25 13.32
CA VAL A 21 2.13 37.18 14.32
C VAL A 21 1.71 37.74 15.68
N ARG A 22 0.66 37.19 16.28
CA ARG A 22 0.16 37.57 17.60
C ARG A 22 0.72 36.61 18.66
N GLU A 23 1.44 37.14 19.64
CA GLU A 23 1.87 36.41 20.84
C GLU A 23 0.80 36.41 21.95
N GLY A 24 1.03 35.65 23.02
CA GLY A 24 0.12 35.57 24.17
C GLY A 24 -1.00 34.55 24.04
N CYS A 25 -0.97 33.71 23.00
CA CYS A 25 -1.86 32.57 22.85
C CYS A 25 -1.37 31.36 23.67
N ARG A 26 -2.29 30.54 24.18
CA ARG A 26 -1.98 29.26 24.83
C ARG A 26 -2.92 28.15 24.33
N ILE A 27 -2.38 26.95 24.12
CA ILE A 27 -3.13 25.75 23.75
C ILE A 27 -2.97 24.73 24.88
N SER A 28 -4.05 24.51 25.64
CA SER A 28 -4.10 23.49 26.69
C SER A 28 -4.53 22.14 26.12
N ILE A 29 -3.63 21.16 26.19
CA ILE A 29 -3.87 19.75 25.84
C ILE A 29 -4.46 19.03 27.06
N HIS A 30 -5.71 18.60 26.95
CA HIS A 30 -6.41 17.84 27.99
C HIS A 30 -6.46 16.36 27.60
N HIS A 31 -5.48 15.57 28.09
CA HIS A 31 -5.34 14.10 28.00
C HIS A 31 -6.06 13.42 26.80
N GLY A 32 -5.74 13.85 25.58
CA GLY A 32 -6.25 13.25 24.34
C GLY A 32 -7.73 13.50 23.99
N ALA A 33 -8.45 14.31 24.77
CA ALA A 33 -9.87 14.62 24.57
C ALA A 33 -10.14 15.99 23.92
N LYS A 34 -9.47 17.08 24.36
CA LYS A 34 -9.63 18.44 23.82
C LYS A 34 -8.30 19.21 23.77
N ALA A 35 -8.12 20.06 22.77
CA ALA A 35 -7.06 21.08 22.73
C ALA A 35 -7.68 22.47 22.70
N ILE A 36 -7.69 23.14 23.85
CA ILE A 36 -8.35 24.44 24.00
C ILE A 36 -7.36 25.54 23.65
N LEU A 37 -7.53 26.14 22.47
CA LEU A 37 -6.92 27.40 22.06
C LEU A 37 -7.53 28.53 22.89
N ARG A 38 -6.69 29.25 23.63
CA ARG A 38 -7.02 30.50 24.34
C ARG A 38 -6.29 31.67 23.71
N ASP A 39 -7.04 32.62 23.15
CA ASP A 39 -6.55 33.89 22.63
C ASP A 39 -7.36 35.05 23.23
N GLY A 40 -6.87 35.59 24.35
CA GLY A 40 -7.64 36.50 25.21
C GLY A 40 -8.94 35.85 25.69
N ALA A 41 -10.07 36.54 25.52
CA ALA A 41 -11.40 36.07 25.93
C ALA A 41 -12.04 35.01 24.99
N ARG A 42 -11.28 34.43 24.05
CA ARG A 42 -11.79 33.41 23.09
C ARG A 42 -11.21 32.04 23.39
N GLU A 43 -12.09 31.08 23.64
CA GLU A 43 -11.77 29.64 23.69
C GLU A 43 -12.22 28.92 22.41
N CYS A 44 -11.41 28.01 21.88
CA CYS A 44 -11.76 27.20 20.70
C CYS A 44 -11.11 25.80 20.77
N ASP A 45 -11.89 24.73 20.59
CA ASP A 45 -11.36 23.36 20.57
C ASP A 45 -10.78 23.03 19.18
N LEU A 46 -9.45 22.97 19.09
CA LEU A 46 -8.73 22.75 17.83
C LEU A 46 -8.96 21.38 17.20
N TRP A 47 -9.29 20.36 18.00
CA TRP A 47 -9.52 19.01 17.50
C TRP A 47 -10.97 18.83 17.03
N ASN A 48 -11.92 19.53 17.65
CA ASN A 48 -13.35 19.47 17.32
C ASN A 48 -13.88 20.65 16.47
N ALA A 49 -13.01 21.57 16.06
CA ALA A 49 -13.34 22.76 15.26
C ALA A 49 -14.13 22.46 13.96
N GLN A 50 -13.86 21.31 13.31
CA GLN A 50 -14.59 20.90 12.11
C GLN A 50 -16.02 20.42 12.40
N SER A 51 -16.25 19.75 13.52
CA SER A 51 -17.56 19.22 13.91
C SER A 51 -18.47 20.27 14.54
N SER A 52 -17.91 21.29 15.20
CA SER A 52 -18.69 22.34 15.87
C SER A 52 -19.18 23.48 14.96
N GLY A 53 -18.81 23.48 13.67
CA GLY A 53 -19.14 24.55 12.71
C GLY A 53 -18.40 25.89 12.94
N ARG A 54 -18.03 26.19 14.20
CA ARG A 54 -17.16 27.31 14.59
C ARG A 54 -15.76 27.09 14.03
N ARG A 55 -15.38 27.86 13.01
CA ARG A 55 -13.99 27.87 12.53
C ARG A 55 -13.09 28.45 13.62
N CYS A 56 -12.21 27.64 14.20
CA CYS A 56 -11.01 28.12 14.89
C CYS A 56 -10.02 28.66 13.83
N ALA A 57 -10.38 29.80 13.24
CA ALA A 57 -9.63 30.50 12.22
C ALA A 57 -9.29 31.90 12.72
N SER A 58 -8.00 32.22 12.70
CA SER A 58 -7.49 33.57 12.83
C SER A 58 -6.90 33.98 11.48
N ASP A 59 -7.24 35.19 11.03
CA ASP A 59 -6.69 35.84 9.83
C ASP A 59 -5.27 36.40 10.09
N ARG A 60 -4.85 36.37 11.36
CA ARG A 60 -3.47 36.56 11.83
C ARG A 60 -2.87 35.21 12.21
N VAL A 61 -1.55 35.08 12.17
CA VAL A 61 -0.89 33.90 12.73
C VAL A 61 -0.81 34.09 14.25
N LEU A 62 -1.18 33.08 15.02
CA LEU A 62 -1.02 33.07 16.47
C LEU A 62 0.25 32.28 16.80
N LEU A 63 1.13 32.82 17.63
CA LEU A 63 2.18 32.04 18.28
C LEU A 63 1.63 31.56 19.63
N CYS A 64 1.27 30.27 19.69
CA CYS A 64 0.65 29.67 20.86
C CYS A 64 1.64 28.78 21.60
N GLU A 65 1.83 28.98 22.90
CA GLU A 65 2.48 27.98 23.77
C GLU A 65 1.57 26.75 23.86
N VAL A 66 2.13 25.55 23.67
CA VAL A 66 1.41 24.27 23.71
C VAL A 66 1.84 23.50 24.95
N VAL A 67 0.92 23.32 25.89
CA VAL A 67 1.16 22.68 27.19
C VAL A 67 0.12 21.60 27.46
N PHE A 68 0.44 20.64 28.32
CA PHE A 68 -0.63 19.88 29.00
C PHE A 68 -1.26 20.74 30.10
N ALA A 69 -2.54 20.49 30.41
CA ALA A 69 -3.29 21.30 31.38
C ALA A 69 -2.74 21.28 32.82
N ASP A 70 -1.95 20.26 33.17
CA ASP A 70 -1.26 20.06 34.45
C ASP A 70 0.21 20.55 34.44
N GLN A 71 0.71 21.06 33.32
CA GLN A 71 2.12 21.38 33.12
C GLN A 71 2.46 22.81 33.57
N LYS A 72 3.46 22.93 34.47
CA LYS A 72 4.14 24.20 34.78
C LYS A 72 4.93 24.69 33.57
N ALA A 73 5.15 26.00 33.46
CA ALA A 73 5.98 26.57 32.39
C ALA A 73 7.37 25.90 32.32
N ALA A 74 7.87 25.72 31.11
CA ALA A 74 9.21 25.17 30.87
C ALA A 74 10.29 26.13 31.38
N ALA A 75 11.37 25.57 31.95
CA ALA A 75 12.50 26.32 32.51
C ALA A 75 13.80 26.17 31.68
N SER A 76 13.74 25.49 30.53
CA SER A 76 14.87 25.34 29.61
C SER A 76 15.09 26.61 28.77
N THR A 77 16.36 26.90 28.47
CA THR A 77 16.78 27.90 27.47
C THR A 77 16.57 27.44 26.02
N HIS A 78 15.92 26.28 25.82
CA HIS A 78 15.55 25.76 24.52
C HIS A 78 14.03 25.76 24.30
N ALA A 79 13.62 26.15 23.08
CA ALA A 79 12.24 26.10 22.63
C ALA A 79 12.06 25.21 21.38
N ALA A 80 10.92 24.54 21.23
CA ALA A 80 10.54 23.81 20.03
C ALA A 80 9.38 24.50 19.32
N LEU A 81 9.38 24.48 17.98
CA LEU A 81 8.34 25.10 17.15
C LEU A 81 7.77 24.10 16.14
N THR A 82 6.45 24.04 16.03
CA THR A 82 5.73 23.43 14.90
C THR A 82 4.78 24.44 14.26
N VAL A 83 4.31 24.15 13.05
CA VAL A 83 3.44 25.02 12.24
C VAL A 83 2.16 24.31 11.80
N ALA A 84 1.05 25.05 11.73
CA ALA A 84 -0.19 24.59 11.13
C ALA A 84 -1.00 25.76 10.55
N THR A 85 -1.55 25.61 9.33
CA THR A 85 -2.36 26.67 8.72
C THR A 85 -3.69 26.90 9.42
N ASP A 86 -4.29 25.85 9.98
CA ASP A 86 -5.63 25.88 10.59
C ASP A 86 -5.97 24.52 11.23
N ALA A 87 -7.12 24.45 11.90
CA ALA A 87 -7.61 23.22 12.52
C ALA A 87 -7.95 22.11 11.50
N ALA A 88 -8.34 22.44 10.25
CA ALA A 88 -8.59 21.42 9.24
C ALA A 88 -7.29 20.74 8.77
N TYR A 89 -6.18 21.48 8.71
CA TYR A 89 -4.85 20.92 8.52
C TYR A 89 -4.45 19.98 9.66
N LEU A 90 -4.68 20.36 10.92
CA LEU A 90 -4.41 19.52 12.09
C LEU A 90 -5.26 18.23 12.12
N VAL A 91 -6.54 18.31 11.78
CA VAL A 91 -7.44 17.14 11.73
C VAL A 91 -7.18 16.24 10.51
N ALA A 92 -6.66 16.78 9.40
CA ALA A 92 -6.36 16.01 8.21
C ALA A 92 -5.26 14.95 8.47
N PRO A 93 -5.46 13.68 8.06
CA PRO A 93 -4.43 12.64 8.14
C PRO A 93 -3.28 12.91 7.16
N ILE A 94 -2.12 12.36 7.51
CA ILE A 94 -1.01 12.15 6.56
C ILE A 94 -1.34 10.90 5.72
N PRO A 95 -0.93 10.81 4.44
CA PRO A 95 -1.21 9.63 3.62
C PRO A 95 -0.73 8.32 4.28
N GLY A 96 -1.68 7.46 4.65
CA GLY A 96 -1.41 6.20 5.35
C GLY A 96 -1.22 6.28 6.87
N GLY A 97 -1.37 7.46 7.49
CA GLY A 97 -1.06 7.69 8.91
C GLY A 97 -2.15 8.40 9.71
N LEU A 98 -1.82 8.70 10.97
CA LEU A 98 -2.69 9.41 11.92
C LEU A 98 -2.99 10.87 11.49
N PRO A 99 -4.04 11.50 12.05
CA PRO A 99 -4.24 12.95 12.02
C PRO A 99 -3.01 13.72 12.50
N ARG A 100 -2.71 14.86 11.85
CA ARG A 100 -1.54 15.69 12.19
C ARG A 100 -1.51 16.16 13.64
N TYR A 101 -2.67 16.36 14.28
CA TYR A 101 -2.73 16.74 15.69
C TYR A 101 -2.13 15.69 16.65
N LYS A 102 -2.09 14.39 16.27
CA LYS A 102 -1.41 13.36 17.08
C LYS A 102 0.11 13.51 17.10
N TYR A 103 0.69 14.14 16.10
CA TYR A 103 2.10 14.49 16.06
C TYR A 103 2.38 15.74 16.91
N VAL A 104 1.42 16.67 16.99
CA VAL A 104 1.46 17.80 17.93
C VAL A 104 1.35 17.33 19.38
N GLU A 105 0.48 16.36 19.69
CA GLU A 105 0.43 15.69 21.00
C GLU A 105 1.75 14.99 21.35
N ALA A 106 2.33 14.22 20.42
CA ALA A 106 3.60 13.52 20.63
C ALA A 106 4.76 14.48 20.91
N LYS A 107 4.82 15.62 20.21
CA LYS A 107 5.81 16.67 20.45
C LYS A 107 5.62 17.38 21.79
N ALA A 108 4.37 17.64 22.19
CA ALA A 108 4.10 18.17 23.52
C ALA A 108 4.57 17.21 24.61
N ALA A 109 4.37 15.90 24.41
CA ALA A 109 4.85 14.86 25.35
C ALA A 109 6.39 14.80 25.41
N TRP A 110 7.07 14.84 24.25
CA TRP A 110 8.53 14.92 24.19
C TRP A 110 9.06 16.21 24.85
N ALA A 111 8.48 17.37 24.54
CA ALA A 111 8.91 18.65 25.10
C ALA A 111 8.68 18.71 26.62
N ARG A 112 7.56 18.17 27.12
CA ARG A 112 7.31 17.99 28.56
C ARG A 112 8.36 17.09 29.22
N ALA A 113 8.77 16.00 28.57
CA ALA A 113 9.80 15.10 29.09
C ALA A 113 11.21 15.73 29.06
N ALA A 114 11.51 16.55 28.04
CA ALA A 114 12.77 17.26 27.87
C ALA A 114 12.85 18.60 28.64
N GLY A 115 11.78 19.04 29.31
CA GLY A 115 11.72 20.35 29.98
C GLY A 115 11.69 21.57 29.04
N VAL A 116 11.44 21.34 27.74
CA VAL A 116 11.50 22.30 26.63
C VAL A 116 10.17 23.06 26.46
N ALA A 117 10.23 24.36 26.15
CA ALA A 117 9.06 25.15 25.81
C ALA A 117 8.56 24.82 24.39
N TYR A 118 7.31 24.38 24.22
CA TYR A 118 6.77 24.02 22.90
C TYR A 118 5.78 25.05 22.37
N TYR A 119 5.95 25.44 21.11
CA TYR A 119 5.13 26.43 20.41
C TYR A 119 4.52 25.88 19.13
N LEU A 120 3.28 26.28 18.86
CA LEU A 120 2.60 26.11 17.58
C LEU A 120 2.32 27.48 16.96
N ALA A 121 2.95 27.77 15.83
CA ALA A 121 2.54 28.87 14.95
C ALA A 121 1.30 28.43 14.16
N PHE A 122 0.15 28.98 14.53
CA PHE A 122 -1.17 28.54 14.08
C PHE A 122 -1.95 29.66 13.38
N GLY A 123 -2.35 29.44 12.13
CA GLY A 123 -3.30 30.32 11.44
C GLY A 123 -3.00 30.56 9.96
N ARG A 124 -3.94 31.22 9.28
CA ARG A 124 -3.80 31.63 7.88
C ARG A 124 -3.55 33.13 7.85
N GLY A 125 -2.32 33.55 7.57
CA GLY A 125 -2.06 34.96 7.32
C GLY A 125 -2.86 35.44 6.11
N THR A 126 -3.47 36.62 6.20
CA THR A 126 -4.19 37.20 5.05
C THR A 126 -3.28 37.35 3.81
N ALA A 127 -3.88 37.27 2.62
CA ALA A 127 -3.18 37.51 1.35
C ALA A 127 -2.67 38.95 1.16
N LYS A 128 -2.84 39.85 2.14
CA LYS A 128 -2.18 41.16 2.19
C LYS A 128 -0.78 41.11 2.84
N ALA A 129 -0.45 40.05 3.61
CA ALA A 129 0.91 39.82 4.13
C ALA A 129 1.88 39.23 3.09
N ASN A 130 1.65 39.54 1.80
CA ASN A 130 2.58 39.27 0.72
C ASN A 130 3.76 40.23 0.89
N GLY A 131 4.97 39.68 1.04
CA GLY A 131 6.21 40.43 0.92
C GLY A 131 6.46 40.86 -0.54
N PRO A 132 7.69 41.28 -0.88
CA PRO A 132 8.04 41.58 -2.27
C PRO A 132 7.63 40.43 -3.21
N ARG A 133 7.09 40.78 -4.37
CA ARG A 133 6.42 39.85 -5.30
C ARG A 133 7.26 38.59 -5.54
N CYS A 134 6.69 37.41 -5.30
CA CYS A 134 7.27 36.17 -5.83
C CYS A 134 7.09 36.17 -7.34
N ASP A 135 8.16 36.47 -8.09
CA ASP A 135 8.16 36.43 -9.57
C ASP A 135 7.85 35.02 -10.11
N ALA A 136 8.14 33.98 -9.31
CA ALA A 136 7.56 32.66 -9.45
C ALA A 136 6.06 32.67 -9.09
N GLY A 137 5.23 32.96 -10.09
CA GLY A 137 3.82 33.33 -9.91
C GLY A 137 2.88 32.29 -9.28
N ALA A 138 1.78 32.79 -8.74
CA ALA A 138 0.56 32.06 -8.35
C ALA A 138 0.70 30.93 -7.31
N GLY A 139 1.49 31.15 -6.25
CA GLY A 139 1.40 30.39 -5.00
C GLY A 139 0.84 31.25 -3.85
N GLY A 140 -0.23 30.80 -3.18
CA GLY A 140 -0.70 31.42 -1.92
C GLY A 140 0.23 31.08 -0.74
N GLN A 141 -0.01 31.66 0.43
CA GLN A 141 0.81 31.39 1.63
C GLN A 141 0.94 29.88 1.90
N THR A 142 2.19 29.41 1.95
CA THR A 142 2.50 28.00 2.22
C THR A 142 2.88 27.82 3.70
N LEU A 143 2.68 26.61 4.24
CA LEU A 143 3.00 26.25 5.62
C LEU A 143 4.41 26.71 6.05
N HIS A 144 5.34 26.65 5.09
CA HIS A 144 6.73 27.05 5.17
C HIS A 144 6.95 28.52 5.54
N ALA A 145 6.08 29.43 5.10
CA ALA A 145 6.11 30.83 5.51
C ALA A 145 5.88 30.99 7.03
N LEU A 146 4.96 30.19 7.58
CA LEU A 146 4.65 30.18 9.01
C LEU A 146 5.86 29.72 9.85
N LYS A 147 6.74 28.89 9.29
CA LYS A 147 7.93 28.35 9.99
C LYS A 147 8.96 29.45 10.22
N ALA A 148 9.32 30.17 9.16
CA ALA A 148 10.21 31.33 9.28
C ALA A 148 9.61 32.45 10.14
N ALA A 149 8.30 32.70 10.04
CA ALA A 149 7.63 33.70 10.88
C ALA A 149 7.61 33.31 12.36
N GLY A 150 7.24 32.08 12.69
CA GLY A 150 7.24 31.57 14.07
C GLY A 150 8.65 31.59 14.68
N LEU A 151 9.66 31.12 13.95
CA LEU A 151 11.06 31.21 14.37
C LEU A 151 11.47 32.66 14.63
N GLY A 152 11.13 33.59 13.73
CA GLY A 152 11.47 35.01 13.82
C GLY A 152 10.79 35.76 14.97
N VAL A 153 9.86 35.12 15.68
CA VAL A 153 9.22 35.61 16.90
C VAL A 153 9.73 34.86 18.13
N VAL A 154 9.79 33.52 18.12
CA VAL A 154 10.40 32.74 19.23
C VAL A 154 11.84 33.19 19.47
N MET A 155 12.63 33.49 18.44
CA MET A 155 14.02 33.94 18.57
C MET A 155 14.17 35.40 19.03
N ARG A 156 13.08 36.18 19.18
CA ARG A 156 13.16 37.51 19.84
C ARG A 156 13.27 37.42 21.35
N ARG A 157 12.79 36.30 21.91
CA ARG A 157 12.79 35.99 23.33
C ARG A 157 14.21 35.64 23.77
N THR A 158 14.77 36.48 24.63
CA THR A 158 16.15 36.37 25.10
C THR A 158 16.34 35.26 26.13
N GLU A 159 15.26 34.72 26.69
CA GLU A 159 15.27 33.52 27.51
C GLU A 159 15.60 32.24 26.72
N TYR A 160 15.52 32.28 25.38
CA TYR A 160 15.87 31.14 24.53
C TYR A 160 17.23 31.32 23.85
N GLU A 161 18.20 30.51 24.25
CA GLU A 161 19.51 30.35 23.60
C GLU A 161 19.41 29.61 22.27
N SER A 162 18.35 28.80 22.07
CA SER A 162 18.16 28.03 20.85
C SER A 162 16.71 27.57 20.61
N VAL A 163 16.38 27.22 19.35
CA VAL A 163 15.06 26.81 18.91
C VAL A 163 15.11 25.61 17.94
N THR A 164 14.39 24.53 18.22
CA THR A 164 14.20 23.41 17.27
C THR A 164 12.96 23.62 16.40
N ALA A 165 13.13 23.75 15.09
CA ALA A 165 12.03 23.74 14.13
C ALA A 165 11.65 22.30 13.75
N LEU A 166 10.35 21.97 13.82
CA LEU A 166 9.80 20.65 13.51
C LEU A 166 8.65 20.78 12.48
N ASP A 167 8.77 20.13 11.32
CA ASP A 167 7.63 19.88 10.43
C ASP A 167 6.57 19.04 11.15
N VAL A 168 5.30 19.27 10.81
CA VAL A 168 4.17 18.74 11.58
C VAL A 168 4.23 17.22 11.78
N ASP A 169 4.70 16.48 10.78
CA ASP A 169 4.80 15.03 10.70
C ASP A 169 6.17 14.45 11.14
N ALA A 170 7.18 15.29 11.36
CA ALA A 170 8.44 14.89 11.97
C ALA A 170 8.28 14.84 13.51
N VAL A 171 8.54 13.69 14.13
CA VAL A 171 8.54 13.53 15.60
C VAL A 171 9.97 13.19 16.05
N PRO A 172 10.54 13.91 17.04
CA PRO A 172 11.75 13.46 17.72
C PRO A 172 11.53 12.06 18.31
N ALA A 173 12.56 11.20 18.28
CA ALA A 173 12.50 9.96 19.02
C ALA A 173 12.43 10.25 20.52
N LEU A 174 11.78 9.39 21.31
CA LEU A 174 11.73 9.55 22.77
C LEU A 174 13.10 9.35 23.43
N ASP A 175 14.03 8.69 22.72
CA ASP A 175 15.44 8.55 23.05
C ASP A 175 16.36 9.38 22.11
N ALA A 176 15.82 10.46 21.51
CA ALA A 176 16.63 11.44 20.82
C ALA A 176 17.49 12.22 21.82
N ALA A 177 18.75 12.47 21.45
CA ALA A 177 19.65 13.28 22.25
C ALA A 177 19.07 14.70 22.44
N PRO A 178 19.24 15.32 23.62
CA PRO A 178 18.65 16.60 23.93
C PRO A 178 19.25 17.72 23.05
N PRO A 179 18.55 18.84 22.84
CA PRO A 179 18.99 19.92 21.93
C PRO A 179 20.39 20.46 22.25
N GLU A 180 20.78 20.49 23.52
CA GLU A 180 22.08 20.92 24.02
C GLU A 180 23.21 20.04 23.47
N ALA A 181 22.99 18.72 23.40
CA ALA A 181 23.95 17.77 22.82
C ALA A 181 24.07 17.95 21.29
N TRP A 182 23.01 18.43 20.62
CA TRP A 182 23.08 18.84 19.21
C TRP A 182 23.90 20.12 19.03
N LEU A 183 23.74 21.12 19.90
CA LEU A 183 24.55 22.34 19.87
C LEU A 183 26.03 22.05 20.18
N ALA A 184 26.33 21.02 20.98
CA ALA A 184 27.67 20.58 21.32
C ALA A 184 28.40 19.80 20.21
N LEU A 185 27.79 19.59 19.04
CA LEU A 185 28.44 18.95 17.89
C LEU A 185 29.45 19.88 17.17
N ASP A 186 29.21 21.19 17.16
CA ASP A 186 30.16 22.17 16.62
C ASP A 186 29.95 23.55 17.26
N ALA A 187 30.98 24.05 17.94
CA ALA A 187 30.94 25.36 18.62
C ALA A 187 30.76 26.54 17.65
N ALA A 188 31.11 26.39 16.36
CA ALA A 188 31.06 27.46 15.35
C ALA A 188 29.78 27.48 14.48
N SER A 189 28.88 26.52 14.64
CA SER A 189 27.65 26.43 13.84
C SER A 189 26.44 27.04 14.54
N ASP A 190 25.63 27.77 13.78
CA ASP A 190 24.40 28.41 14.23
C ASP A 190 23.15 27.58 13.91
N VAL A 191 23.23 26.75 12.88
CA VAL A 191 22.15 25.87 12.42
C VAL A 191 22.68 24.45 12.35
N PHE A 192 21.89 23.50 12.86
CA PHE A 192 22.18 22.07 12.81
C PHE A 192 21.00 21.37 12.14
N GLY A 193 21.29 20.40 11.27
CA GLY A 193 20.26 19.61 10.59
C GLY A 193 20.83 18.35 9.96
N ALA A 194 19.94 17.60 9.30
CA ALA A 194 20.32 16.40 8.56
C ALA A 194 20.16 16.59 7.04
N SER A 195 20.94 15.83 6.26
CA SER A 195 20.63 15.55 4.85
C SER A 195 19.36 14.68 4.75
N ASN A 196 18.92 14.33 3.52
CA ASN A 196 17.65 13.63 3.31
C ASN A 196 17.86 12.21 2.74
N VAL A 197 17.02 11.25 3.15
CA VAL A 197 17.12 9.86 2.69
C VAL A 197 16.78 9.78 1.19
N GLY A 198 17.71 9.25 0.39
CA GLY A 198 17.49 8.93 -1.02
C GLY A 198 17.18 10.14 -1.93
N LYS A 199 17.65 11.34 -1.57
CA LYS A 199 17.57 12.55 -2.42
C LYS A 199 18.81 13.43 -2.23
N PRO A 200 19.36 14.03 -3.31
CA PRO A 200 20.42 15.02 -3.22
C PRO A 200 19.89 16.32 -2.60
N VAL A 201 19.91 16.41 -1.27
CA VAL A 201 19.43 17.54 -0.47
C VAL A 201 20.48 17.87 0.58
N LEU A 202 21.05 19.08 0.49
CA LEU A 202 22.10 19.55 1.41
C LEU A 202 21.64 19.50 2.87
N VAL A 203 20.49 20.12 3.15
CA VAL A 203 19.87 20.12 4.47
C VAL A 203 18.36 20.14 4.33
N ASN A 204 17.67 19.32 5.12
CA ASN A 204 16.23 19.22 5.13
C ASN A 204 15.61 20.23 6.13
N GLY A 205 14.85 21.21 5.64
CA GLY A 205 14.14 22.18 6.48
C GLY A 205 13.06 21.60 7.40
N GLY A 206 12.75 20.30 7.29
CA GLY A 206 11.75 19.62 8.12
C GLY A 206 12.17 19.35 9.57
N VAL A 207 13.46 19.24 9.88
CA VAL A 207 13.94 19.32 11.27
C VAL A 207 15.28 20.07 11.30
N LEU A 208 15.33 21.15 12.09
CA LEU A 208 16.53 21.97 12.30
C LEU A 208 16.63 22.38 13.77
N VAL A 209 17.84 22.47 14.32
CA VAL A 209 18.13 23.19 15.57
C VAL A 209 18.84 24.49 15.22
N LEU A 210 18.38 25.62 15.74
CA LEU A 210 18.97 26.94 15.51
C LEU A 210 19.42 27.56 16.84
N ARG A 211 20.64 28.06 16.95
CA ARG A 211 21.06 28.94 18.04
C ARG A 211 20.43 30.32 17.90
N ASN A 212 20.22 31.05 18.99
CA ASN A 212 19.63 32.39 18.95
C ASN A 212 20.68 33.51 18.74
N THR A 213 21.62 33.29 17.85
CA THR A 213 22.64 34.31 17.50
C THR A 213 22.06 35.37 16.58
N ALA A 214 22.85 36.42 16.32
CA ALA A 214 22.49 37.44 15.33
C ALA A 214 22.41 36.85 13.90
N TRP A 215 23.33 35.95 13.55
CA TRP A 215 23.38 35.33 12.22
C TRP A 215 22.18 34.42 11.97
N ALA A 216 21.82 33.57 12.94
CA ALA A 216 20.65 32.70 12.83
C ALA A 216 19.33 33.49 12.71
N ARG A 217 19.18 34.58 13.47
CA ARG A 217 18.04 35.49 13.34
C ARG A 217 17.98 36.17 11.98
N GLU A 218 19.13 36.53 11.40
CA GLU A 218 19.19 37.07 10.04
C GLU A 218 18.88 36.02 8.97
N LEU A 219 19.31 34.76 9.14
CA LEU A 219 18.92 33.64 8.28
C LEU A 219 17.40 33.45 8.30
N VAL A 220 16.78 33.47 9.48
CA VAL A 220 15.32 33.35 9.61
C VAL A 220 14.61 34.56 8.98
N GLY A 221 15.14 35.78 9.14
CA GLY A 221 14.66 36.96 8.43
C GLY A 221 14.80 36.87 6.91
N ALA A 222 15.89 36.29 6.40
CA ALA A 222 16.09 36.01 4.98
C ALA A 222 15.16 34.90 4.48
N TRP A 223 14.95 33.84 5.25
CA TRP A 223 14.03 32.73 4.96
C TRP A 223 12.59 33.23 4.86
N TRP A 224 12.22 34.17 5.72
CA TRP A 224 10.96 34.91 5.62
C TRP A 224 10.89 35.80 4.38
N ARG A 225 11.93 36.55 4.01
CA ARG A 225 11.95 37.33 2.74
C ARG A 225 11.86 36.43 1.50
N ASN A 226 12.48 35.26 1.53
CA ASN A 226 12.58 34.32 0.41
C ASN A 226 11.41 33.31 0.31
N ARG A 227 10.28 33.56 1.00
CA ARG A 227 9.12 32.65 1.20
C ARG A 227 8.28 32.34 -0.05
N CYS A 228 8.89 31.88 -1.14
CA CYS A 228 8.20 31.55 -2.40
C CYS A 228 8.12 30.03 -2.65
N GLY A 229 6.94 29.57 -3.09
CA GLY A 229 6.73 28.19 -3.55
C GLY A 229 6.32 27.17 -2.47
N PRO A 230 6.03 25.92 -2.89
CA PRO A 230 5.41 24.87 -2.06
C PRO A 230 6.42 24.02 -1.23
N ALA A 231 7.64 24.51 -0.99
CA ALA A 231 8.66 23.82 -0.19
C ALA A 231 9.55 24.84 0.53
N ASP A 232 9.73 24.71 1.85
CA ASP A 232 10.61 25.58 2.64
C ASP A 232 12.08 25.46 2.26
N GLN A 233 12.53 24.24 1.93
CA GLN A 233 13.87 23.91 1.49
C GLN A 233 14.39 24.91 0.45
N TYR A 234 13.56 25.29 -0.52
CA TYR A 234 13.91 26.32 -1.51
C TYR A 234 14.31 27.67 -0.89
N ALA A 235 13.45 28.18 0.00
CA ALA A 235 13.64 29.47 0.65
C ALA A 235 14.78 29.45 1.68
N LEU A 236 14.98 28.30 2.36
CA LEU A 236 16.10 28.06 3.27
C LEU A 236 17.43 28.08 2.52
N TRP A 237 17.56 27.29 1.46
CA TRP A 237 18.78 27.20 0.64
C TRP A 237 19.13 28.55 -0.02
N LYS A 238 18.13 29.29 -0.52
CA LYS A 238 18.34 30.64 -1.08
C LYS A 238 18.88 31.61 -0.03
N SER A 239 18.39 31.52 1.20
CA SER A 239 18.82 32.38 2.31
C SER A 239 20.22 32.04 2.83
N LEU A 240 20.54 30.74 2.94
CA LEU A 240 21.91 30.27 3.21
C LEU A 240 22.89 30.80 2.15
N ALA A 241 22.52 30.68 0.87
CA ALA A 241 23.33 31.18 -0.23
C ALA A 241 23.49 32.72 -0.21
N GLU A 242 22.46 33.47 0.17
CA GLU A 242 22.52 34.93 0.28
C GLU A 242 23.46 35.41 1.40
N LEU A 243 23.49 34.70 2.54
CA LEU A 243 24.41 35.00 3.64
C LEU A 243 25.84 34.53 3.35
N TRP A 244 26.05 33.31 2.85
CA TRP A 244 27.37 32.86 2.42
C TRP A 244 27.97 33.76 1.33
N ARG A 245 27.16 34.33 0.43
CA ARG A 245 27.59 35.30 -0.59
C ARG A 245 28.06 36.64 0.00
N ARG A 246 27.57 37.01 1.19
CA ARG A 246 27.98 38.20 1.97
C ARG A 246 29.25 37.90 2.76
N ASP A 247 29.26 36.79 3.50
CA ASP A 247 30.32 36.40 4.44
C ASP A 247 31.58 35.89 3.70
N HIS A 248 31.39 35.26 2.54
CA HIS A 248 32.44 34.81 1.65
C HIS A 248 32.22 35.41 0.24
N PRO A 249 32.77 36.59 -0.06
CA PRO A 249 32.52 37.27 -1.35
C PRO A 249 32.96 36.50 -2.61
N LYS A 250 33.77 35.45 -2.49
CA LYS A 250 34.08 34.50 -3.58
C LYS A 250 32.92 33.54 -3.87
N PHE A 251 32.07 33.24 -2.89
CA PHE A 251 30.89 32.39 -3.09
C PHE A 251 29.92 33.07 -4.05
N ARG A 252 29.72 32.43 -5.21
CA ARG A 252 28.79 32.83 -6.27
C ARG A 252 28.18 31.56 -6.86
N LEU A 253 26.87 31.41 -6.78
CA LEU A 253 26.16 30.35 -7.50
C LEU A 253 25.97 30.77 -8.96
N SER A 254 26.01 29.80 -9.86
CA SER A 254 25.64 29.96 -11.27
C SER A 254 24.18 30.41 -11.43
N ASP A 255 23.90 31.12 -12.52
CA ASP A 255 22.56 31.64 -12.79
C ASP A 255 21.52 30.52 -12.94
N GLY A 256 20.29 30.84 -12.55
CA GLY A 256 19.16 29.91 -12.62
C GLY A 256 19.15 28.77 -11.59
N VAL A 257 20.15 28.64 -10.70
CA VAL A 257 20.08 27.68 -9.55
C VAL A 257 18.80 27.89 -8.75
N PHE A 258 18.43 29.14 -8.47
CA PHE A 258 17.15 29.53 -7.87
C PHE A 258 16.15 30.11 -8.88
N ALA A 259 16.03 29.50 -10.07
CA ALA A 259 14.94 29.81 -11.01
C ALA A 259 13.58 29.24 -10.53
N ASN A 260 13.62 28.07 -9.86
CA ASN A 260 12.47 27.40 -9.26
C ASN A 260 12.97 26.25 -8.35
N TYR A 261 12.07 25.63 -7.58
CA TYR A 261 12.42 24.54 -6.65
C TYR A 261 13.02 23.29 -7.34
N ALA A 262 12.60 22.93 -8.55
CA ALA A 262 13.19 21.79 -9.25
C ALA A 262 14.66 22.06 -9.62
N SER A 263 14.93 23.26 -10.15
CA SER A 263 16.28 23.74 -10.47
C SER A 263 17.17 23.79 -9.23
N ALA A 264 16.63 24.28 -8.10
CA ALA A 264 17.37 24.34 -6.84
C ALA A 264 17.70 22.94 -6.32
N ARG A 265 16.74 22.01 -6.30
CA ARG A 265 16.94 20.63 -5.86
C ARG A 265 17.98 19.89 -6.70
N GLU A 266 18.09 20.20 -7.99
CA GLU A 266 19.01 19.52 -8.91
C GLU A 266 20.39 20.18 -9.00
N ARG A 267 20.50 21.49 -8.71
CA ARG A 267 21.74 22.26 -8.96
C ARG A 267 22.39 22.86 -7.71
N PHE A 268 21.63 23.14 -6.65
CA PHE A 268 22.19 23.82 -5.47
C PHE A 268 23.26 22.99 -4.77
N LEU A 269 23.00 21.69 -4.55
CA LEU A 269 23.94 20.81 -3.85
C LEU A 269 25.25 20.56 -4.66
N PRO A 270 25.20 20.20 -5.96
CA PRO A 270 26.42 20.14 -6.78
C PRO A 270 27.21 21.45 -6.83
N GLU A 271 26.52 22.60 -6.92
CA GLU A 271 27.18 23.91 -6.94
C GLU A 271 27.81 24.27 -5.59
N VAL A 272 27.18 23.92 -4.45
CA VAL A 272 27.79 24.03 -3.12
C VAL A 272 29.02 23.13 -2.99
N ALA A 273 28.96 21.87 -3.43
CA ALA A 273 30.11 20.97 -3.45
C ALA A 273 31.26 21.54 -4.30
N ARG A 274 30.95 22.10 -5.47
CA ARG A 274 31.94 22.76 -6.34
C ARG A 274 32.55 24.00 -5.68
N ARG A 275 31.78 24.79 -4.91
CA ARG A 275 32.29 25.95 -4.17
C ARG A 275 33.08 25.61 -2.91
N ILE A 276 32.95 24.38 -2.41
CA ILE A 276 33.86 23.84 -1.39
C ILE A 276 35.19 23.44 -2.06
N ALA A 277 35.11 22.72 -3.18
CA ALA A 277 36.28 22.26 -3.93
C ALA A 277 37.15 23.40 -4.52
N ASP A 278 36.54 24.52 -4.95
CA ASP A 278 37.27 25.71 -5.42
C ASP A 278 37.65 26.70 -4.29
N GLY A 279 37.40 26.35 -3.03
CA GLY A 279 37.75 27.16 -1.85
C GLY A 279 36.94 28.45 -1.68
N ALA A 280 35.88 28.67 -2.47
CA ALA A 280 35.00 29.84 -2.32
C ALA A 280 34.07 29.76 -1.09
N LEU A 281 33.85 28.55 -0.54
CA LEU A 281 33.11 28.28 0.69
C LEU A 281 33.95 27.39 1.63
N PRO A 282 34.46 27.90 2.76
CA PRO A 282 35.21 27.09 3.72
C PRO A 282 34.37 25.95 4.29
N ALA A 283 34.96 24.77 4.49
CA ALA A 283 34.27 23.62 5.07
C ALA A 283 35.20 22.73 5.93
N ARG A 284 34.62 22.01 6.88
CA ARG A 284 35.30 21.04 7.77
C ARG A 284 34.52 19.73 7.85
N GLY A 285 35.12 18.69 8.44
CA GLY A 285 34.52 17.35 8.52
C GLY A 285 34.62 16.64 7.18
N CYS A 286 33.48 16.23 6.61
CA CYS A 286 33.39 15.52 5.32
C CYS A 286 34.16 16.18 4.16
N ALA A 287 34.31 17.51 4.16
CA ALA A 287 35.08 18.22 3.13
C ALA A 287 36.61 18.09 3.26
N ALA A 288 37.12 17.69 4.43
CA ALA A 288 38.55 17.51 4.68
C ALA A 288 39.01 16.05 4.50
N ASP A 289 38.08 15.08 4.53
CA ASP A 289 38.34 13.71 4.09
C ASP A 289 38.08 13.60 2.58
N ALA A 290 39.11 13.25 1.81
CA ALA A 290 39.01 13.16 0.35
C ALA A 290 37.93 12.15 -0.11
N THR A 291 37.72 11.07 0.66
CA THR A 291 36.72 10.04 0.34
C THR A 291 35.29 10.59 0.48
N CYS A 292 35.00 11.23 1.61
CA CYS A 292 33.71 11.85 1.89
C CYS A 292 33.44 13.06 0.98
N ALA A 293 34.46 13.88 0.68
CA ALA A 293 34.36 15.00 -0.25
C ALA A 293 34.01 14.52 -1.68
N ALA A 294 34.66 13.44 -2.16
CA ALA A 294 34.35 12.83 -3.45
C ALA A 294 32.93 12.24 -3.48
N LEU A 295 32.52 11.50 -2.44
CA LEU A 295 31.17 10.95 -2.31
C LEU A 295 30.09 12.05 -2.32
N PHE A 296 30.34 13.14 -1.57
CA PHE A 296 29.48 14.31 -1.47
C PHE A 296 29.36 15.05 -2.80
N SER A 297 30.47 15.25 -3.51
CA SER A 297 30.45 15.86 -4.84
C SER A 297 29.75 14.99 -5.90
N ALA A 298 29.92 13.66 -5.84
CA ALA A 298 29.37 12.73 -6.82
C ALA A 298 27.87 12.42 -6.64
N SER A 299 27.38 12.38 -5.40
CA SER A 299 26.00 11.93 -5.11
C SER A 299 25.22 12.80 -4.11
N GLY A 300 25.84 13.85 -3.56
CA GLY A 300 25.25 14.68 -2.50
C GLY A 300 25.26 14.03 -1.12
N CYS A 301 25.96 12.90 -0.97
CA CYS A 301 25.92 12.05 0.21
C CYS A 301 27.02 12.36 1.22
N LEU A 302 26.70 12.17 2.50
CA LEU A 302 27.61 12.36 3.63
C LEU A 302 27.94 11.00 4.23
N ALA A 303 29.22 10.66 4.32
CA ALA A 303 29.73 9.54 5.14
C ALA A 303 30.14 10.00 6.55
N ALA A 304 30.44 11.30 6.71
CA ALA A 304 30.74 11.99 7.96
C ALA A 304 29.98 13.33 8.00
N PRO A 305 29.81 13.98 9.16
CA PRO A 305 29.22 15.31 9.23
C PRO A 305 29.99 16.35 8.39
N LEU A 306 29.26 17.28 7.78
CA LEU A 306 29.81 18.40 7.02
C LEU A 306 29.52 19.71 7.76
N ALA A 307 30.58 20.39 8.19
CA ALA A 307 30.47 21.71 8.80
C ALA A 307 30.80 22.79 7.76
N LEU A 308 29.79 23.55 7.38
CA LEU A 308 29.86 24.75 6.54
C LEU A 308 29.81 26.00 7.43
N PRO A 309 30.06 27.22 6.91
CA PRO A 309 30.00 28.42 7.72
C PRO A 309 28.59 28.58 8.29
N HIS A 310 28.49 28.62 9.63
CA HIS A 310 27.24 28.71 10.38
C HIS A 310 26.27 27.51 10.24
N LEU A 311 26.61 26.42 9.53
CA LEU A 311 25.71 25.28 9.27
C LEU A 311 26.41 23.93 9.43
N TYR A 312 25.94 23.13 10.39
CA TYR A 312 26.34 21.74 10.60
C TYR A 312 25.32 20.78 9.99
N VAL A 313 25.76 19.91 9.09
CA VAL A 313 24.92 18.87 8.47
C VAL A 313 25.40 17.49 8.87
N THR A 314 24.55 16.73 9.55
CA THR A 314 24.79 15.30 9.84
C THR A 314 24.28 14.40 8.71
N PRO A 315 24.94 13.26 8.43
CA PRO A 315 24.31 12.19 7.67
C PRO A 315 23.09 11.61 8.39
N VAL A 316 22.19 10.95 7.65
CA VAL A 316 20.88 10.49 8.16
C VAL A 316 20.95 9.17 8.96
N ALA A 317 22.15 8.61 9.15
CA ALA A 317 22.38 7.36 9.86
C ALA A 317 23.69 7.39 10.67
N GLY A 318 23.73 6.61 11.74
CA GLY A 318 24.87 6.51 12.66
C GLY A 318 24.79 7.48 13.85
N PRO A 319 25.27 7.10 15.05
CA PRO A 319 25.40 8.02 16.18
C PRO A 319 26.68 8.86 16.07
N PHE A 320 26.58 10.16 16.32
CA PHE A 320 27.71 11.05 16.49
C PHE A 320 28.09 11.13 17.98
N ARG A 321 29.20 11.81 18.29
CA ARG A 321 29.58 12.15 19.66
C ARG A 321 29.55 13.66 19.83
N ALA A 322 28.87 14.13 20.87
CA ALA A 322 29.02 15.51 21.35
C ALA A 322 30.32 15.67 22.14
N ALA A 323 30.67 16.91 22.51
CA ALA A 323 31.89 17.22 23.26
C ALA A 323 32.00 16.54 24.64
N ASP A 324 30.87 16.14 25.24
CA ASP A 324 30.78 15.36 26.49
C ASP A 324 30.91 13.83 26.27
N GLY A 325 31.07 13.39 25.02
CA GLY A 325 31.07 11.98 24.65
C GLY A 325 29.68 11.32 24.57
N SER A 326 28.59 12.06 24.76
CA SER A 326 27.23 11.52 24.62
C SER A 326 26.91 11.14 23.17
N ALA A 327 26.02 10.15 22.97
CA ALA A 327 25.70 9.60 21.67
C ALA A 327 24.53 10.34 20.99
N VAL A 328 24.85 11.24 20.05
CA VAL A 328 23.85 12.06 19.34
C VAL A 328 23.33 11.33 18.11
N ARG A 329 22.06 10.90 18.14
CA ARG A 329 21.39 10.26 16.99
C ARG A 329 20.78 11.32 16.04
N PRO A 330 20.70 11.04 14.70
CA PRO A 330 20.15 11.97 13.71
C PRO A 330 18.73 12.47 14.04
N LEU A 331 18.46 13.75 13.76
CA LEU A 331 17.18 14.44 14.02
C LEU A 331 15.98 13.87 13.24
N GLN A 332 16.21 13.03 12.23
CA GLN A 332 15.16 12.39 11.44
C GLN A 332 15.36 10.88 11.44
N LYS A 333 14.30 10.13 11.80
CA LYS A 333 14.30 8.66 11.78
C LYS A 333 14.30 8.15 10.34
N GLY A 334 15.46 7.72 9.86
CA GLY A 334 15.59 6.89 8.67
C GLY A 334 15.58 5.41 9.06
N ASP A 335 14.64 4.62 8.51
CA ASP A 335 14.60 3.15 8.67
C ASP A 335 15.65 2.42 7.80
N TYR A 336 16.54 3.16 7.13
CA TYR A 336 17.57 2.66 6.23
C TYR A 336 18.92 3.21 6.65
N ALA A 337 19.70 2.42 7.39
CA ALA A 337 21.08 2.76 7.66
C ALA A 337 21.92 2.69 6.35
N TRP A 338 22.85 3.63 6.17
CA TRP A 338 23.90 3.64 5.14
C TRP A 338 23.51 3.72 3.65
N MET A 339 22.25 3.51 3.24
CA MET A 339 21.89 3.50 1.81
C MET A 339 21.79 4.89 1.17
N CYS A 340 22.96 5.49 0.92
CA CYS A 340 23.08 6.76 0.19
C CYS A 340 23.33 6.48 -1.30
N HIS A 341 22.24 6.46 -2.08
CA HIS A 341 22.21 6.28 -3.55
C HIS A 341 22.99 5.09 -4.13
N PHE A 342 23.03 3.96 -3.41
CA PHE A 342 23.52 2.68 -3.93
C PHE A 342 22.65 2.05 -5.04
N ASP A 343 21.56 2.70 -5.51
CA ASP A 343 20.58 2.14 -6.46
C ASP A 343 21.22 1.41 -7.67
N ARG A 344 22.32 1.92 -8.24
CA ARG A 344 23.04 1.24 -9.34
C ARG A 344 23.88 0.03 -8.90
N VAL A 345 24.67 0.18 -7.85
CA VAL A 345 25.55 -0.90 -7.35
C VAL A 345 24.71 -2.03 -6.75
N TYR A 346 23.61 -1.70 -6.09
CA TYR A 346 22.66 -2.66 -5.52
C TYR A 346 21.81 -3.38 -6.58
N GLU A 347 21.60 -2.79 -7.76
CA GLU A 347 21.07 -3.52 -8.92
C GLU A 347 22.16 -4.42 -9.55
N THR A 348 23.41 -3.96 -9.65
CA THR A 348 24.53 -4.75 -10.23
C THR A 348 24.92 -5.96 -9.36
N LEU A 349 24.94 -5.80 -8.03
CA LEU A 349 25.22 -6.90 -7.09
C LEU A 349 24.07 -7.91 -7.00
N LYS A 350 22.85 -7.53 -7.41
CA LYS A 350 21.68 -8.41 -7.38
C LYS A 350 21.73 -9.54 -8.40
N ASP A 351 22.43 -9.33 -9.50
CA ASP A 351 22.66 -10.38 -10.50
C ASP A 351 23.61 -11.48 -9.98
N TYR A 352 24.24 -11.28 -8.80
CA TYR A 352 25.09 -12.23 -8.08
C TYR A 352 24.44 -12.75 -6.76
N ASP A 353 23.10 -12.75 -6.70
CA ASP A 353 22.22 -13.06 -5.55
C ASP A 353 22.67 -14.25 -4.67
N LEU A 354 23.26 -15.30 -5.26
CA LEU A 354 23.70 -16.52 -4.56
C LEU A 354 24.90 -16.33 -3.61
N HIS A 355 25.81 -15.40 -3.90
CA HIS A 355 27.02 -15.20 -3.10
C HIS A 355 26.85 -14.14 -2.01
N PHE A 356 26.02 -13.12 -2.25
CA PHE A 356 25.82 -12.03 -1.30
C PHE A 356 25.09 -12.50 -0.03
N SER A 357 24.02 -13.31 -0.16
CA SER A 357 23.32 -13.89 1.00
C SER A 357 24.20 -14.84 1.82
N ALA A 358 25.14 -15.54 1.18
CA ALA A 358 26.11 -16.39 1.89
C ALA A 358 27.14 -15.56 2.67
N LEU A 359 27.54 -14.40 2.15
CA LEU A 359 28.41 -13.45 2.83
C LEU A 359 27.70 -12.78 4.03
N GLU A 360 26.47 -12.31 3.86
CA GLU A 360 25.65 -11.78 4.96
C GLU A 360 25.43 -12.84 6.07
N ALA A 361 25.14 -14.09 5.70
CA ALA A 361 24.98 -15.18 6.66
C ALA A 361 26.28 -15.46 7.44
N ALA A 362 27.44 -15.50 6.77
CA ALA A 362 28.74 -15.73 7.43
C ALA A 362 29.14 -14.57 8.36
N VAL A 363 28.92 -13.32 7.94
CA VAL A 363 29.17 -12.12 8.75
C VAL A 363 28.22 -12.05 9.95
N GLY A 364 26.93 -12.34 9.75
CA GLY A 364 25.93 -12.41 10.82
C GLY A 364 26.20 -13.51 11.83
N ALA A 365 26.67 -14.68 11.37
CA ALA A 365 27.08 -15.80 12.22
C ALA A 365 28.43 -15.60 12.93
N ARG A 366 29.19 -14.56 12.58
CA ARG A 366 30.58 -14.30 13.05
C ARG A 366 31.58 -15.42 12.70
N ASP A 367 31.33 -16.16 11.61
CA ASP A 367 32.15 -17.30 11.18
C ASP A 367 33.47 -16.81 10.52
N ALA A 368 34.46 -16.50 11.37
CA ALA A 368 35.72 -15.90 10.96
C ALA A 368 36.54 -16.78 9.99
N ALA A 369 36.35 -18.10 10.00
CA ALA A 369 37.07 -19.03 9.13
C ALA A 369 36.52 -19.04 7.69
N ARG A 370 35.20 -18.83 7.51
CA ARG A 370 34.55 -18.88 6.19
C ARG A 370 34.57 -17.56 5.42
N VAL A 371 34.62 -16.41 6.10
CA VAL A 371 34.58 -15.10 5.42
C VAL A 371 35.70 -14.91 4.38
N PRO A 372 37.00 -15.19 4.64
CA PRO A 372 38.06 -14.98 3.65
C PRO A 372 37.85 -15.80 2.36
N ALA A 373 37.49 -17.08 2.48
CA ALA A 373 37.25 -17.97 1.34
C ALA A 373 36.01 -17.58 0.52
N LEU A 374 35.00 -16.98 1.15
CA LEU A 374 33.83 -16.41 0.47
C LEU A 374 34.18 -15.12 -0.28
N VAL A 375 34.97 -14.23 0.34
CA VAL A 375 35.46 -12.99 -0.29
C VAL A 375 36.34 -13.29 -1.50
N ALA A 376 37.29 -14.24 -1.40
CA ALA A 376 38.13 -14.64 -2.53
C ALA A 376 37.31 -15.19 -3.72
N ARG A 377 36.26 -15.99 -3.44
CA ARG A 377 35.34 -16.48 -4.49
C ARG A 377 34.50 -15.39 -5.17
N VAL A 378 34.24 -14.28 -4.49
CA VAL A 378 33.49 -13.13 -5.03
C VAL A 378 34.39 -12.17 -5.81
N LEU A 379 35.68 -12.10 -5.49
CA LEU A 379 36.63 -11.15 -6.08
C LEU A 379 37.57 -11.73 -7.14
N GLY A 380 37.68 -13.06 -7.25
CA GLY A 380 38.57 -13.74 -8.20
C GLY A 380 39.91 -14.16 -7.60
N SER A 381 40.69 -14.93 -8.36
CA SER A 381 41.95 -15.57 -7.94
C SER A 381 42.94 -14.60 -7.26
N ASP A 382 43.11 -13.44 -7.87
CA ASP A 382 44.23 -12.53 -7.59
C ASP A 382 44.07 -11.81 -6.23
N GLY A 383 42.90 -11.93 -5.59
CA GLY A 383 42.61 -11.39 -4.26
C GLY A 383 42.87 -12.35 -3.09
N GLY A 384 43.18 -13.63 -3.35
CA GLY A 384 43.27 -14.66 -2.30
C GLY A 384 44.54 -14.59 -1.44
N ASP A 385 45.70 -14.53 -2.08
CA ASP A 385 46.99 -14.94 -1.47
C ASP A 385 47.65 -13.90 -0.54
N ARG A 386 46.92 -12.86 -0.12
CA ARG A 386 47.46 -11.75 0.70
C ARG A 386 46.56 -11.33 1.87
N PHE A 387 45.86 -12.30 2.47
CA PHE A 387 45.01 -12.07 3.65
C PHE A 387 45.74 -12.47 4.96
N ASP A 388 46.31 -11.49 5.65
CA ASP A 388 46.90 -11.70 6.98
C ASP A 388 45.79 -11.92 8.04
N ALA A 389 45.81 -13.08 8.69
CA ALA A 389 44.76 -13.50 9.63
C ALA A 389 44.82 -12.78 11.00
N SER A 390 45.89 -12.04 11.31
CA SER A 390 46.16 -11.49 12.64
C SER A 390 45.21 -10.38 13.13
N CYS A 391 44.34 -9.85 12.27
CA CYS A 391 43.52 -8.66 12.53
C CYS A 391 41.99 -8.89 12.52
N ALA A 392 41.52 -10.15 12.68
CA ALA A 392 40.12 -10.50 12.44
C ALA A 392 39.11 -10.04 13.53
N ARG A 393 38.40 -8.93 13.26
CA ARG A 393 36.99 -8.74 13.71
C ARG A 393 36.08 -8.71 12.47
N PRO A 394 34.90 -9.39 12.45
CA PRO A 394 34.09 -9.53 11.23
C PRO A 394 33.66 -8.21 10.56
N GLY A 395 33.51 -7.11 11.31
CA GLY A 395 33.12 -5.81 10.77
C GLY A 395 34.23 -5.08 9.99
N ASP A 396 35.50 -5.35 10.29
CA ASP A 396 36.62 -4.59 9.70
C ASP A 396 37.15 -5.23 8.40
N ALA A 397 36.89 -6.53 8.18
CA ALA A 397 37.18 -7.20 6.91
C ALA A 397 36.36 -6.64 5.73
N LEU A 398 35.05 -6.42 5.93
CA LEU A 398 34.17 -5.82 4.92
C LEU A 398 34.58 -4.36 4.62
N ARG A 399 35.06 -3.63 5.64
CA ARG A 399 35.67 -2.30 5.51
C ARG A 399 36.89 -2.33 4.59
N HIS A 400 37.87 -3.20 4.86
CA HIS A 400 39.09 -3.30 4.05
C HIS A 400 38.81 -3.67 2.59
N ALA A 401 37.86 -4.59 2.34
CA ALA A 401 37.44 -4.96 1.00
C ALA A 401 36.83 -3.76 0.23
N LEU A 402 35.96 -2.98 0.88
CA LEU A 402 35.34 -1.80 0.27
C LEU A 402 36.32 -0.62 0.07
N TYR A 403 37.35 -0.48 0.90
CA TYR A 403 38.41 0.52 0.68
C TYR A 403 39.29 0.17 -0.52
N ARG A 404 39.80 -1.08 -0.62
CA ARG A 404 40.68 -1.46 -1.74
C ARG A 404 39.99 -1.46 -3.11
N PHE A 405 38.66 -1.63 -3.18
CA PHE A 405 37.92 -1.53 -4.46
C PHE A 405 37.99 -0.14 -5.12
N ASN A 406 38.38 0.90 -4.37
CA ASN A 406 38.60 2.27 -4.89
C ASN A 406 40.10 2.65 -5.01
N GLY A 407 41.03 1.71 -4.83
CA GLY A 407 42.45 1.91 -5.15
C GLY A 407 43.26 2.82 -4.21
N VAL A 408 42.86 2.96 -2.93
CA VAL A 408 43.58 3.77 -1.93
C VAL A 408 43.82 2.95 -0.65
N GLU A 409 45.07 2.94 -0.17
CA GLU A 409 45.44 2.33 1.12
C GLU A 409 45.64 3.40 2.21
N PRO A 410 45.02 3.25 3.40
CA PRO A 410 45.39 3.99 4.61
C PRO A 410 46.39 3.20 5.46
N ASP A 411 47.31 3.91 6.10
CA ASP A 411 48.34 3.31 6.98
C ASP A 411 47.80 2.89 8.37
N ARG A 412 48.58 2.12 9.12
CA ARG A 412 48.13 1.29 10.26
C ARG A 412 47.90 2.05 11.59
N GLY A 413 46.71 1.88 12.21
CA GLY A 413 46.64 1.49 13.63
C GLY A 413 45.61 2.11 14.61
N ARG A 414 44.93 1.22 15.38
CA ARG A 414 44.36 1.39 16.76
C ARG A 414 43.15 2.36 16.93
N THR A 415 42.12 2.17 17.80
CA THR A 415 41.74 1.18 18.86
C THR A 415 40.19 1.05 18.96
N CYS A 416 39.61 0.18 19.84
CA CYS A 416 38.14 -0.08 19.94
C CYS A 416 37.53 -0.04 21.38
N ALA A 417 36.24 0.35 21.51
CA ALA A 417 35.30 0.19 22.66
C ALA A 417 33.83 0.26 22.13
N LEU A 418 32.74 -0.36 22.64
CA LEU A 418 32.15 -0.61 24.00
C LEU A 418 31.50 0.65 24.64
N ALA A 419 30.32 0.67 25.31
CA ALA A 419 29.14 -0.23 25.46
C ALA A 419 27.91 0.61 26.05
N LEU A 420 26.68 0.17 26.42
CA LEU A 420 26.01 -1.15 26.46
C LEU A 420 24.45 -1.16 26.14
N ASN A 421 23.52 -1.27 27.12
CA ASN A 421 22.09 -1.74 27.00
C ASN A 421 21.13 -1.22 28.12
N GLU A 422 19.79 -1.33 27.91
CA GLU A 422 18.65 -1.33 28.91
C GLU A 422 18.28 -0.01 29.66
N SER A 423 17.06 0.25 30.22
CA SER A 423 15.76 -0.49 30.30
C SER A 423 14.52 0.44 30.59
N LEU A 424 13.28 -0.14 30.57
CA LEU A 424 12.03 0.24 31.31
C LEU A 424 11.40 1.67 31.15
N GLN A 425 10.21 2.00 31.67
CA GLN A 425 8.83 1.44 31.51
C GLN A 425 7.79 2.39 32.19
N SER A 426 6.51 2.39 31.74
CA SER A 426 5.36 3.08 32.39
C SER A 426 5.49 4.63 32.48
N GLN A 427 4.50 5.46 32.83
CA GLN A 427 3.08 5.35 33.21
C GLN A 427 2.24 6.37 32.37
N TYR A 428 0.93 6.64 32.46
CA TYR A 428 -0.25 6.06 33.15
C TYR A 428 -1.52 6.46 32.33
N ALA A 429 -2.75 6.27 32.83
CA ALA A 429 -3.98 6.77 32.18
C ALA A 429 -5.15 7.04 33.17
N TYR A 430 -5.90 8.13 32.96
CA TYR A 430 -7.21 8.50 33.56
C TYR A 430 -7.86 9.54 32.60
N ALA A 431 -9.16 9.85 32.55
CA ALA A 431 -10.44 9.16 32.82
C ALA A 431 -11.60 10.11 32.34
N PRO A 432 -12.88 9.68 32.26
CA PRO A 432 -13.89 10.36 31.42
C PRO A 432 -14.98 11.15 32.17
N ALA A 433 -15.80 11.89 31.40
CA ALA A 433 -17.15 12.33 31.75
C ALA A 433 -18.04 12.45 30.49
N ASP A 434 -19.33 12.12 30.60
CA ASP A 434 -20.33 12.05 29.52
C ASP A 434 -21.30 13.27 29.49
N ASN A 435 -22.35 13.19 28.65
CA ASN A 435 -23.61 13.97 28.66
C ASN A 435 -23.62 15.39 27.99
N ILE A 436 -24.68 15.89 27.33
CA ILE A 436 -25.88 15.28 26.68
C ILE A 436 -26.59 16.30 25.71
N TYR A 437 -27.44 15.81 24.79
CA TYR A 437 -28.51 16.45 23.96
C TYR A 437 -28.36 17.74 23.10
N ALA A 438 -28.67 17.54 21.80
CA ALA A 438 -29.73 18.17 20.96
C ALA A 438 -29.73 19.65 20.48
N GLY A 439 -30.21 19.82 19.23
CA GLY A 439 -30.70 21.08 18.63
C GLY A 439 -29.69 21.83 17.74
N SER A 440 -30.09 22.48 16.63
CA SER A 440 -31.28 22.33 15.77
C SER A 440 -30.93 22.87 14.35
N GLY A 441 -31.68 22.47 13.32
CA GLY A 441 -31.44 22.94 11.95
C GLY A 441 -32.17 22.11 10.88
N VAL A 442 -33.20 22.70 10.26
CA VAL A 442 -34.07 21.97 9.33
C VAL A 442 -33.38 21.73 7.99
N LEU A 443 -33.34 20.46 7.58
CA LEU A 443 -32.82 20.03 6.28
C LEU A 443 -33.89 19.23 5.53
N VAL A 444 -34.23 19.66 4.31
CA VAL A 444 -35.28 19.02 3.53
C VAL A 444 -34.77 17.71 2.90
N LYS A 445 -35.56 16.65 3.08
CA LYS A 445 -35.33 15.30 2.53
C LYS A 445 -35.82 15.25 1.08
N SER A 446 -34.91 15.28 0.10
CA SER A 446 -35.30 15.17 -1.31
C SER A 446 -35.63 13.72 -1.69
N GLU A 447 -36.85 13.45 -2.14
CA GLU A 447 -37.29 12.08 -2.47
C GLU A 447 -36.98 11.66 -3.94
N CYS A 448 -36.47 12.60 -4.74
CA CYS A 448 -36.16 12.44 -6.16
C CYS A 448 -34.87 11.62 -6.45
N GLY A 449 -34.81 10.37 -5.99
CA GLY A 449 -33.78 9.41 -6.38
C GLY A 449 -33.32 8.46 -5.27
N THR A 450 -32.59 7.41 -5.64
CA THR A 450 -32.20 6.29 -4.76
C THR A 450 -31.07 6.60 -3.77
N ALA A 451 -30.66 7.86 -3.63
CA ALA A 451 -29.59 8.29 -2.72
C ALA A 451 -30.12 9.28 -1.68
N LYS A 452 -30.30 8.81 -0.44
CA LYS A 452 -30.68 9.68 0.69
C LYS A 452 -29.58 10.70 0.96
N ARG A 453 -29.81 11.96 0.61
CA ARG A 453 -29.05 13.13 1.09
C ARG A 453 -30.02 14.23 1.48
N TYR A 454 -29.64 14.95 2.53
CA TYR A 454 -30.20 16.23 2.88
C TYR A 454 -29.62 17.29 1.94
N LEU A 455 -30.46 18.17 1.40
CA LEU A 455 -30.09 19.19 0.42
C LEU A 455 -30.77 20.52 0.75
N GLN A 456 -30.20 21.62 0.26
CA GLN A 456 -30.91 22.89 0.23
C GLN A 456 -32.06 22.83 -0.79
N PRO A 457 -33.21 23.52 -0.56
CA PRO A 457 -34.44 23.33 -1.34
C PRO A 457 -34.28 23.49 -2.87
N GLU A 458 -33.50 24.47 -3.31
CA GLU A 458 -33.25 24.71 -4.74
C GLU A 458 -32.45 23.59 -5.41
N GLU A 459 -31.48 23.00 -4.69
CA GLU A 459 -30.66 21.91 -5.20
C GLU A 459 -31.46 20.60 -5.29
N ALA A 460 -32.41 20.41 -4.37
CA ALA A 460 -33.41 19.33 -4.45
C ALA A 460 -34.29 19.51 -5.70
N ARG A 461 -34.85 20.72 -5.91
CA ARG A 461 -35.70 21.04 -7.07
C ARG A 461 -34.97 20.78 -8.41
N ARG A 462 -33.76 21.33 -8.60
CA ARG A 462 -32.96 21.09 -9.82
C ARG A 462 -32.68 19.61 -10.07
N LYS A 463 -32.50 18.79 -9.02
CA LYS A 463 -32.31 17.33 -9.17
C LYS A 463 -33.60 16.60 -9.52
N CYS A 464 -34.74 17.00 -8.96
CA CYS A 464 -36.06 16.47 -9.36
C CYS A 464 -36.35 16.73 -10.84
N GLU A 465 -36.16 17.97 -11.31
CA GLU A 465 -36.38 18.35 -12.72
C GLU A 465 -35.47 17.56 -13.67
N LEU A 466 -34.20 17.37 -13.32
CA LEU A 466 -33.25 16.56 -14.08
C LEU A 466 -33.59 15.05 -14.06
N ALA A 467 -34.15 14.54 -12.96
CA ALA A 467 -34.62 13.16 -12.86
C ALA A 467 -35.86 12.93 -13.74
N ALA A 468 -36.85 13.84 -13.69
CA ALA A 468 -38.04 13.79 -14.53
C ALA A 468 -37.69 13.83 -16.03
N ARG A 469 -36.81 14.75 -16.46
CA ARG A 469 -36.31 14.80 -17.86
C ARG A 469 -35.61 13.50 -18.29
N LYS A 470 -34.93 12.80 -17.38
CA LYS A 470 -34.32 11.48 -17.65
C LYS A 470 -35.35 10.34 -17.68
N ALA A 471 -36.40 10.40 -16.87
CA ALA A 471 -37.51 9.44 -16.89
C ALA A 471 -38.31 9.54 -18.21
N ALA A 472 -38.69 10.76 -18.63
CA ALA A 472 -39.40 11.00 -19.89
C ALA A 472 -38.60 10.47 -21.11
N ARG A 473 -37.28 10.73 -21.18
CA ARG A 473 -36.41 10.19 -22.24
C ARG A 473 -36.31 8.66 -22.22
N ARG A 474 -36.45 8.00 -21.06
CA ARG A 474 -36.53 6.53 -20.97
C ARG A 474 -37.89 6.02 -21.44
N ALA A 475 -38.99 6.65 -21.02
CA ALA A 475 -40.34 6.28 -21.45
C ALA A 475 -40.49 6.37 -22.98
N ALA A 476 -40.05 7.48 -23.59
CA ALA A 476 -40.07 7.67 -25.04
C ALA A 476 -39.27 6.59 -25.79
N ARG A 477 -38.09 6.18 -25.26
CA ARG A 477 -37.28 5.11 -25.82
C ARG A 477 -37.95 3.74 -25.70
N MET A 478 -38.61 3.45 -24.58
CA MET A 478 -39.38 2.20 -24.41
C MET A 478 -40.59 2.16 -25.34
N ALA A 479 -41.31 3.28 -25.51
CA ALA A 479 -42.42 3.39 -26.45
C ALA A 479 -41.98 3.24 -27.92
N LYS A 480 -40.77 3.71 -28.29
CA LYS A 480 -40.19 3.37 -29.59
C LYS A 480 -39.89 1.87 -29.70
N LEU A 481 -39.11 1.30 -28.77
CA LEU A 481 -38.73 -0.13 -28.81
C LEU A 481 -39.94 -1.07 -28.82
N ARG A 482 -41.06 -0.67 -28.19
CA ARG A 482 -42.32 -1.41 -28.23
C ARG A 482 -42.94 -1.39 -29.65
N ARG A 483 -43.05 -0.21 -30.28
CA ARG A 483 -43.52 -0.10 -31.67
C ARG A 483 -42.61 -0.82 -32.65
N ASP A 484 -41.29 -0.68 -32.52
CA ASP A 484 -40.31 -1.39 -33.35
C ASP A 484 -40.51 -2.92 -33.25
N ALA A 485 -40.89 -3.45 -32.08
CA ALA A 485 -41.21 -4.87 -31.87
C ALA A 485 -42.60 -5.29 -32.36
N GLU A 486 -43.62 -4.44 -32.20
CA GLU A 486 -44.98 -4.67 -32.70
C GLU A 486 -45.01 -4.66 -34.25
N THR A 487 -44.19 -3.81 -34.89
CA THR A 487 -43.92 -3.87 -36.34
C THR A 487 -43.21 -5.17 -36.72
N ALA A 488 -42.16 -5.57 -35.99
CA ALA A 488 -41.43 -6.82 -36.28
C ALA A 488 -42.31 -8.08 -36.14
N ALA A 489 -43.29 -8.07 -35.22
CA ALA A 489 -44.27 -9.15 -35.08
C ALA A 489 -45.21 -9.23 -36.30
N ARG A 490 -45.75 -8.10 -36.79
CA ARG A 490 -46.59 -8.09 -38.00
C ARG A 490 -45.86 -8.56 -39.26
N HIS A 491 -44.56 -8.27 -39.38
CA HIS A 491 -43.72 -8.82 -40.46
C HIS A 491 -43.39 -10.31 -40.31
N ALA A 492 -43.74 -10.96 -39.20
CA ALA A 492 -43.58 -12.41 -39.02
C ALA A 492 -44.86 -13.21 -39.32
N GLU A 493 -46.02 -12.55 -39.39
CA GLU A 493 -47.31 -13.18 -39.70
C GLU A 493 -47.62 -13.20 -41.22
N VAL A 494 -46.90 -12.41 -42.02
CA VAL A 494 -47.05 -12.34 -43.49
C VAL A 494 -45.73 -12.74 -44.16
N GLY A 495 -45.49 -14.04 -44.34
CA GLY A 495 -44.19 -14.52 -44.83
C GLY A 495 -44.01 -16.03 -45.05
N VAL A 496 -45.02 -16.76 -45.55
CA VAL A 496 -44.87 -18.16 -45.99
C VAL A 496 -45.54 -18.38 -47.34
N ALA A 497 -44.82 -18.09 -48.43
CA ALA A 497 -45.12 -18.56 -49.78
C ALA A 497 -43.88 -18.48 -50.71
N GLU A 498 -43.49 -19.65 -51.23
CA GLU A 498 -42.79 -19.88 -52.52
C GLU A 498 -41.38 -19.31 -52.81
N PHE A 499 -40.79 -19.90 -53.87
CA PHE A 499 -39.46 -19.68 -54.48
C PHE A 499 -38.21 -19.95 -53.61
N GLY A 500 -37.24 -20.78 -54.02
CA GLY A 500 -37.19 -21.67 -55.19
C GLY A 500 -35.78 -22.23 -55.40
N MET A 501 -35.62 -23.52 -55.72
CA MET A 501 -34.31 -24.15 -55.93
C MET A 501 -33.83 -24.06 -57.39
N ALA A 502 -32.94 -23.11 -57.71
CA ALA A 502 -32.12 -23.16 -58.94
C ALA A 502 -30.96 -22.13 -58.96
N ALA A 503 -29.81 -22.38 -58.29
CA ALA A 503 -28.63 -21.49 -58.40
C ALA A 503 -27.25 -22.04 -57.95
N VAL A 504 -26.99 -23.36 -57.93
CA VAL A 504 -25.71 -23.92 -57.35
C VAL A 504 -24.94 -24.83 -58.33
N GLN A 505 -25.17 -24.72 -59.65
CA GLN A 505 -24.61 -25.68 -60.63
C GLN A 505 -24.03 -25.03 -61.91
N ALA A 506 -23.42 -23.85 -61.79
CA ALA A 506 -22.78 -23.15 -62.92
C ALA A 506 -21.61 -22.21 -62.54
N ALA A 507 -20.64 -22.68 -61.73
CA ALA A 507 -19.51 -21.83 -61.31
C ALA A 507 -18.21 -22.62 -60.96
N PHE A 508 -17.83 -23.63 -61.75
CA PHE A 508 -16.66 -24.48 -61.42
C PHE A 508 -15.74 -24.82 -62.61
N THR A 509 -15.21 -23.81 -63.29
CA THR A 509 -14.19 -24.01 -64.34
C THR A 509 -13.17 -22.87 -64.41
N ARG A 510 -11.89 -23.25 -64.62
CA ARG A 510 -10.74 -22.42 -65.06
C ARG A 510 -10.25 -21.34 -64.08
N GLY A 511 -9.33 -21.75 -63.20
CA GLY A 511 -8.49 -20.85 -62.39
C GLY A 511 -7.28 -21.54 -61.78
N ARG A 512 -6.23 -21.83 -62.57
CA ARG A 512 -5.01 -22.53 -62.09
C ARG A 512 -4.15 -21.62 -61.20
N TRP A 513 -4.36 -21.64 -59.89
CA TRP A 513 -3.38 -21.12 -58.92
C TRP A 513 -2.34 -22.19 -58.58
N ARG A 514 -1.08 -21.99 -58.99
CA ARG A 514 0.04 -22.83 -58.54
C ARG A 514 0.43 -22.45 -57.11
N LYS A 515 0.21 -23.36 -56.16
CA LYS A 515 0.73 -23.27 -54.79
C LYS A 515 2.27 -23.35 -54.84
N PRO A 516 3.02 -22.45 -54.17
CA PRO A 516 4.47 -22.61 -54.04
C PRO A 516 4.82 -23.90 -53.29
N PRO A 517 5.96 -24.55 -53.59
CA PRO A 517 6.42 -25.72 -52.85
C PRO A 517 6.89 -25.30 -51.46
N SER A 518 5.97 -25.25 -50.49
CA SER A 518 6.31 -25.29 -49.08
C SER A 518 6.98 -26.64 -48.79
N ALA A 519 8.27 -26.65 -48.48
CA ALA A 519 8.95 -27.84 -47.99
C ALA A 519 8.18 -28.42 -46.79
N PRO A 520 8.02 -29.75 -46.69
CA PRO A 520 7.35 -30.34 -45.55
C PRO A 520 8.17 -30.08 -44.29
N VAL A 521 7.60 -29.29 -43.37
CA VAL A 521 8.10 -29.22 -42.00
C VAL A 521 7.82 -30.58 -41.36
N ASP A 522 8.85 -31.23 -40.84
CA ASP A 522 8.72 -32.49 -40.09
C ASP A 522 8.06 -32.20 -38.73
N TYR A 523 6.72 -32.26 -38.71
CA TYR A 523 5.92 -32.07 -37.51
C TYR A 523 6.03 -33.25 -36.52
N ASP A 524 6.46 -34.43 -36.97
CA ASP A 524 6.50 -35.65 -36.18
C ASP A 524 7.71 -35.74 -35.24
N ARG A 525 8.66 -34.79 -35.29
CA ARG A 525 9.77 -34.69 -34.33
C ARG A 525 9.62 -33.58 -33.28
N ALA A 526 8.57 -32.76 -33.35
CA ALA A 526 8.40 -31.62 -32.45
C ALA A 526 6.95 -31.34 -32.00
N SER A 527 5.98 -32.21 -32.31
CA SER A 527 4.59 -32.03 -31.86
C SER A 527 4.47 -32.15 -30.34
N PRO A 528 3.92 -31.14 -29.61
CA PRO A 528 3.74 -31.20 -28.16
C PRO A 528 2.87 -32.37 -27.67
N TYR A 529 2.08 -32.96 -28.56
CA TYR A 529 1.30 -34.18 -28.29
C TYR A 529 2.19 -35.38 -27.92
N GLN A 530 3.33 -35.59 -28.61
CA GLN A 530 4.14 -36.79 -28.41
C GLN A 530 4.78 -36.85 -27.01
N ALA A 531 5.22 -35.71 -26.48
CA ALA A 531 5.76 -35.58 -25.11
C ALA A 531 4.73 -35.95 -24.02
N HIS A 532 3.46 -36.12 -24.39
CA HIS A 532 2.33 -36.31 -23.48
C HIS A 532 1.45 -37.52 -23.87
N ARG A 533 1.84 -38.37 -24.81
CA ARG A 533 0.94 -39.43 -25.32
C ARG A 533 0.67 -40.58 -24.33
N ASN A 534 1.60 -40.87 -23.41
CA ASN A 534 1.63 -42.17 -22.71
C ASN A 534 1.24 -42.15 -21.21
N GLU A 535 1.16 -41.00 -20.53
CA GLU A 535 0.58 -40.94 -19.16
C GLU A 535 -0.92 -40.67 -19.21
N THR A 536 -1.70 -41.15 -18.24
CA THR A 536 -3.08 -40.70 -17.98
C THR A 536 -3.10 -39.58 -16.93
N TYR A 537 -4.15 -38.75 -16.92
CA TYR A 537 -4.22 -37.62 -15.98
C TYR A 537 -4.77 -38.02 -14.60
N ASP A 538 -3.88 -38.34 -13.66
CA ASP A 538 -4.25 -38.63 -12.26
C ASP A 538 -4.82 -37.39 -11.54
N TRP A 539 -6.14 -37.40 -11.35
CA TRP A 539 -6.89 -36.38 -10.61
C TRP A 539 -6.63 -36.40 -9.10
N ASP A 540 -6.26 -37.53 -8.51
CA ASP A 540 -5.86 -37.59 -7.10
C ASP A 540 -4.47 -37.01 -6.91
N ALA A 541 -3.51 -37.26 -7.80
CA ALA A 541 -2.25 -36.51 -7.80
C ALA A 541 -2.46 -35.01 -8.09
N ALA A 542 -3.44 -34.63 -8.92
CA ALA A 542 -3.78 -33.23 -9.12
C ALA A 542 -4.31 -32.58 -7.83
N LYS A 543 -5.22 -33.25 -7.11
CA LYS A 543 -5.74 -32.79 -5.81
C LYS A 543 -4.65 -32.76 -4.74
N ARG A 544 -3.76 -33.77 -4.68
CA ARG A 544 -2.56 -33.80 -3.83
C ARG A 544 -1.70 -32.57 -4.07
N ARG A 545 -1.21 -32.34 -5.30
CA ARG A 545 -0.35 -31.17 -5.65
C ARG A 545 -0.95 -29.82 -5.25
N VAL A 546 -2.27 -29.65 -5.37
CA VAL A 546 -2.99 -28.45 -4.91
C VAL A 546 -2.94 -28.29 -3.40
N MET A 547 -3.18 -29.36 -2.64
CA MET A 547 -3.06 -29.35 -1.19
C MET A 547 -1.60 -29.17 -0.74
N ASP A 548 -0.65 -29.86 -1.37
CA ASP A 548 0.78 -29.78 -1.06
C ASP A 548 1.31 -28.35 -1.20
N HIS A 549 0.91 -27.63 -2.25
CA HIS A 549 1.26 -26.21 -2.43
C HIS A 549 0.66 -25.34 -1.33
N ALA A 550 -0.61 -25.56 -0.98
CA ALA A 550 -1.25 -24.86 0.14
C ALA A 550 -0.56 -25.14 1.48
N MET A 551 -0.14 -26.39 1.72
CA MET A 551 0.58 -26.80 2.92
C MET A 551 2.00 -26.25 2.96
N ARG A 552 2.70 -26.13 1.81
CA ARG A 552 3.98 -25.39 1.72
C ARG A 552 3.83 -23.92 2.09
N ASP A 553 2.71 -23.28 1.76
CA ASP A 553 2.42 -21.90 2.17
C ASP A 553 2.05 -21.79 3.66
N VAL A 554 1.23 -22.71 4.19
CA VAL A 554 0.93 -22.81 5.62
C VAL A 554 2.19 -23.06 6.45
N ALA A 555 3.13 -23.85 5.92
CA ALA A 555 4.37 -24.20 6.60
C ALA A 555 5.30 -23.00 6.87
N ARG A 556 5.15 -21.89 6.15
CA ARG A 556 5.96 -20.67 6.33
C ARG A 556 5.57 -19.86 7.57
N TYR A 557 4.39 -20.10 8.15
CA TYR A 557 4.00 -19.52 9.43
C TYR A 557 4.56 -20.39 10.54
N SER A 558 5.38 -19.80 11.41
CA SER A 558 6.08 -20.49 12.49
C SER A 558 5.09 -21.11 13.46
N ILE A 559 5.27 -22.40 13.78
CA ILE A 559 4.70 -22.95 15.02
C ILE A 559 5.56 -22.39 16.14
N ASP A 560 4.96 -21.52 16.95
CA ASP A 560 5.51 -21.07 18.23
C ASP A 560 4.53 -21.55 19.30
N GLU A 561 4.94 -22.57 20.04
CA GLU A 561 4.15 -23.19 21.11
C GLU A 561 4.03 -22.27 22.33
N SER A 562 4.80 -21.19 22.40
CA SER A 562 4.63 -20.18 23.44
C SER A 562 3.38 -19.33 23.17
N HIS A 563 2.83 -18.74 24.24
CA HIS A 563 1.74 -17.78 24.13
C HIS A 563 2.12 -16.52 23.31
N LYS A 564 3.38 -16.31 22.92
CA LYS A 564 3.89 -15.09 22.29
C LYS A 564 3.32 -14.89 20.89
N SER A 565 3.52 -15.82 19.94
CA SER A 565 2.99 -15.63 18.57
C SER A 565 1.47 -15.66 18.51
N THR A 566 0.79 -16.45 19.36
CA THR A 566 -0.68 -16.38 19.44
C THR A 566 -1.14 -14.99 19.94
N LYS A 567 -0.50 -14.41 20.97
CA LYS A 567 -0.77 -13.03 21.42
C LYS A 567 -0.44 -11.98 20.34
N LEU A 568 0.64 -12.17 19.56
CA LEU A 568 1.00 -11.28 18.44
C LEU A 568 -0.01 -11.35 17.30
N ALA A 569 -0.40 -12.56 16.86
CA ALA A 569 -1.42 -12.77 15.82
C ALA A 569 -2.75 -12.09 16.18
N LEU A 570 -3.23 -12.32 17.42
CA LEU A 570 -4.42 -11.67 17.97
C LEU A 570 -4.28 -10.13 17.96
N ARG A 571 -3.13 -9.60 18.39
CA ARG A 571 -2.86 -8.16 18.43
C ARG A 571 -2.80 -7.54 17.02
N SER A 572 -2.06 -8.14 16.09
CA SER A 572 -2.02 -7.71 14.68
C SER A 572 -3.43 -7.70 14.07
N ALA A 573 -4.25 -8.72 14.35
CA ALA A 573 -5.61 -8.83 13.81
C ALA A 573 -6.64 -7.88 14.48
N LEU A 574 -6.39 -7.44 15.73
CA LEU A 574 -7.18 -6.38 16.38
C LEU A 574 -6.81 -4.98 15.85
N LEU A 575 -5.61 -4.82 15.29
CA LEU A 575 -5.10 -3.58 14.73
C LEU A 575 -5.38 -3.44 13.22
N ASP A 576 -5.36 -4.52 12.43
CA ASP A 576 -5.76 -4.49 11.01
C ASP A 576 -7.29 -4.44 10.85
N LYS A 577 -7.80 -3.23 11.04
CA LYS A 577 -9.18 -2.80 10.85
C LYS A 577 -9.74 -2.97 9.43
N THR A 578 -8.95 -3.44 8.48
CA THR A 578 -9.24 -3.41 7.03
C THR A 578 -9.15 -4.76 6.34
N HIS A 579 -8.32 -5.70 6.82
CA HIS A 579 -8.15 -7.03 6.19
C HIS A 579 -8.30 -8.20 7.17
N ALA A 580 -8.29 -7.97 8.49
CA ALA A 580 -8.43 -9.05 9.47
C ALA A 580 -9.84 -9.64 9.49
N ILE A 581 -9.90 -10.97 9.52
CA ILE A 581 -11.11 -11.78 9.61
C ILE A 581 -10.96 -12.76 10.75
N TRP A 582 -12.05 -12.89 11.51
CA TRP A 582 -12.13 -13.69 12.71
C TRP A 582 -13.23 -14.73 12.52
N ILE A 583 -12.89 -16.00 12.68
CA ILE A 583 -13.87 -17.08 12.79
C ILE A 583 -13.81 -17.55 14.24
N LEU A 584 -14.89 -17.36 14.98
CA LEU A 584 -14.99 -17.68 16.40
C LEU A 584 -16.25 -18.52 16.62
N GLN A 585 -16.10 -19.73 17.14
CA GLN A 585 -17.20 -20.68 17.42
C GLN A 585 -18.16 -20.84 16.22
N GLY A 586 -17.60 -21.00 15.01
CA GLY A 586 -18.34 -21.15 13.75
C GLY A 586 -18.99 -19.88 13.20
N ARG A 587 -18.83 -18.72 13.87
CA ARG A 587 -19.40 -17.42 13.48
C ARG A 587 -18.31 -16.51 12.90
N LEU A 588 -18.69 -15.70 11.91
CA LEU A 588 -17.77 -14.85 11.14
C LEU A 588 -17.85 -13.40 11.61
N PHE A 589 -16.72 -12.81 12.01
CA PHE A 589 -16.62 -11.42 12.45
C PHE A 589 -15.54 -10.67 11.67
N VAL A 590 -15.80 -9.39 11.41
CA VAL A 590 -14.83 -8.44 10.82
C VAL A 590 -14.98 -7.07 11.46
N HIS A 591 -13.96 -6.23 11.34
CA HIS A 591 -14.09 -4.82 11.68
C HIS A 591 -14.95 -4.07 10.64
N LYS A 592 -15.73 -3.07 11.05
CA LYS A 592 -16.69 -2.35 10.19
C LYS A 592 -16.05 -1.69 8.96
N ALA A 593 -14.76 -1.32 9.03
CA ALA A 593 -14.00 -0.77 7.88
C ALA A 593 -13.49 -1.84 6.88
N TYR A 594 -13.74 -3.12 7.14
CA TYR A 594 -13.65 -4.20 6.14
C TYR A 594 -14.86 -4.20 5.19
N LEU A 595 -16.01 -3.66 5.62
CA LEU A 595 -17.25 -3.60 4.84
C LEU A 595 -17.27 -2.43 3.84
N GLY A 596 -18.14 -2.51 2.83
CA GLY A 596 -18.32 -1.49 1.79
C GLY A 596 -17.45 -1.73 0.54
N GLU A 597 -16.39 -2.54 0.64
CA GLU A 597 -15.62 -2.98 -0.52
C GLU A 597 -16.19 -4.26 -1.15
N MET A 598 -16.49 -4.21 -2.45
CA MET A 598 -17.23 -5.27 -3.16
C MET A 598 -16.55 -6.64 -3.07
N LYS A 599 -15.22 -6.69 -3.18
CA LYS A 599 -14.47 -7.96 -3.08
C LYS A 599 -14.50 -8.53 -1.66
N ARG A 600 -14.40 -7.66 -0.65
CA ARG A 600 -14.42 -8.02 0.76
C ARG A 600 -15.78 -8.59 1.15
N GLU A 601 -16.87 -7.93 0.73
CA GLU A 601 -18.22 -8.49 0.85
C GLU A 601 -18.42 -9.82 0.12
N LEU A 602 -17.88 -9.96 -1.09
CA LEU A 602 -17.99 -11.23 -1.83
C LEU A 602 -17.23 -12.37 -1.12
N HIS A 603 -16.07 -12.09 -0.52
CA HIS A 603 -15.34 -13.04 0.32
C HIS A 603 -16.15 -13.45 1.55
N LEU A 604 -16.83 -12.51 2.19
CA LEU A 604 -17.71 -12.81 3.32
C LEU A 604 -18.91 -13.70 2.94
N ARG A 605 -19.48 -13.54 1.74
CA ARG A 605 -20.54 -14.44 1.23
C ARG A 605 -19.99 -15.84 0.95
N PHE A 606 -18.76 -15.94 0.45
CA PHE A 606 -18.04 -17.19 0.27
C PHE A 606 -17.77 -17.88 1.61
N MET A 607 -17.13 -17.20 2.55
CA MET A 607 -16.81 -17.75 3.88
C MET A 607 -18.06 -18.17 4.66
N ASN A 608 -19.17 -17.40 4.60
CA ASN A 608 -20.43 -17.82 5.22
C ASN A 608 -21.10 -19.02 4.52
N SER A 609 -20.89 -19.22 3.21
CA SER A 609 -21.37 -20.40 2.50
C SER A 609 -20.54 -21.64 2.88
N VAL A 610 -19.21 -21.49 3.03
CA VAL A 610 -18.30 -22.53 3.54
C VAL A 610 -18.62 -22.89 5.00
N LEU A 611 -18.67 -21.91 5.91
CA LEU A 611 -19.00 -22.15 7.33
C LEU A 611 -20.37 -22.81 7.51
N GLY A 612 -21.37 -22.43 6.72
CA GLY A 612 -22.69 -23.08 6.71
C GLY A 612 -22.73 -24.54 6.23
N LYS A 613 -21.57 -25.11 5.85
CA LYS A 613 -21.40 -26.50 5.42
C LYS A 613 -20.18 -27.22 6.04
N LYS A 614 -19.31 -26.50 6.75
CA LYS A 614 -18.00 -26.98 7.26
C LYS A 614 -17.66 -26.45 8.66
N SER A 615 -18.67 -26.06 9.45
CA SER A 615 -18.53 -25.54 10.83
C SER A 615 -18.10 -26.61 11.84
N ASP A 616 -18.31 -27.88 11.50
CA ASP A 616 -17.75 -29.06 12.17
C ASP A 616 -16.22 -29.07 12.08
N LEU A 617 -15.65 -28.80 10.90
CA LEU A 617 -14.21 -28.76 10.67
C LEU A 617 -13.57 -27.43 11.11
N ILE A 618 -14.17 -26.30 10.71
CA ILE A 618 -13.60 -24.96 10.92
C ILE A 618 -13.90 -24.47 12.34
N LYS A 619 -12.93 -24.64 13.24
CA LYS A 619 -12.93 -24.09 14.60
C LYS A 619 -12.40 -22.63 14.63
N ASN A 620 -11.97 -22.16 15.80
CA ASN A 620 -11.45 -20.80 15.95
C ASN A 620 -10.21 -20.56 15.08
N VAL A 621 -10.21 -19.51 14.27
CA VAL A 621 -9.08 -19.11 13.43
C VAL A 621 -9.12 -17.61 13.12
N VAL A 622 -7.95 -16.97 13.05
CA VAL A 622 -7.81 -15.55 12.70
C VAL A 622 -6.77 -15.40 11.59
N TYR A 623 -7.06 -14.54 10.61
CA TYR A 623 -6.22 -14.34 9.42
C TYR A 623 -6.47 -12.96 8.78
N THR A 624 -5.57 -12.52 7.90
CA THR A 624 -5.78 -11.38 7.00
C THR A 624 -6.14 -11.85 5.59
N PHE A 625 -6.98 -11.10 4.87
CA PHE A 625 -7.36 -11.40 3.50
C PHE A 625 -6.90 -10.30 2.53
N ASP A 626 -6.03 -10.66 1.59
CA ASP A 626 -5.57 -9.77 0.53
C ASP A 626 -6.44 -9.95 -0.72
N GLU A 627 -7.36 -9.01 -0.97
CA GLU A 627 -8.18 -9.03 -2.17
C GLU A 627 -7.42 -8.58 -3.45
N GLY A 628 -6.11 -8.34 -3.36
CA GLY A 628 -5.24 -7.92 -4.45
C GLY A 628 -5.14 -8.95 -5.57
N ALA A 629 -5.41 -8.53 -6.80
CA ALA A 629 -5.41 -9.45 -7.95
C ALA A 629 -3.99 -9.93 -8.37
N SER A 630 -2.94 -9.32 -7.81
CA SER A 630 -1.54 -9.67 -8.05
C SER A 630 -0.89 -10.33 -6.82
N GLY A 631 -1.66 -10.61 -5.76
CA GLY A 631 -1.14 -10.92 -4.43
C GLY A 631 -0.52 -9.70 -3.71
N PRO A 632 0.02 -9.90 -2.50
CA PRO A 632 0.61 -8.85 -1.69
C PRO A 632 1.87 -8.26 -2.34
N SER A 633 2.06 -6.96 -2.19
CA SER A 633 3.22 -6.21 -2.72
C SER A 633 4.39 -6.08 -1.74
N HIS A 634 4.22 -6.64 -0.54
CA HIS A 634 5.17 -6.67 0.56
C HIS A 634 5.18 -8.07 1.16
N GLU A 635 6.15 -8.34 2.03
CA GLU A 635 6.18 -9.57 2.82
C GLU A 635 4.96 -9.68 3.75
N CYS A 636 4.76 -10.88 4.29
CA CYS A 636 3.63 -11.20 5.15
C CYS A 636 4.09 -11.12 6.61
N ASP A 637 3.21 -10.66 7.51
CA ASP A 637 3.42 -10.82 8.95
C ASP A 637 3.60 -12.33 9.24
N PRO A 638 4.75 -12.78 9.76
CA PRO A 638 5.02 -14.20 10.00
C PRO A 638 4.15 -14.77 11.15
N HIS A 639 3.56 -13.91 11.99
CA HIS A 639 2.69 -14.30 13.10
C HIS A 639 1.21 -14.28 12.72
N LEU A 640 0.78 -13.47 11.74
CA LEU A 640 -0.62 -13.37 11.32
C LEU A 640 -0.85 -13.93 9.91
N PRO A 641 -1.38 -15.16 9.78
CA PRO A 641 -1.69 -15.80 8.50
C PRO A 641 -2.39 -14.89 7.49
N LYS A 642 -1.87 -14.82 6.25
CA LYS A 642 -2.47 -14.09 5.15
C LYS A 642 -3.00 -15.05 4.08
N LEU A 643 -4.28 -14.91 3.74
CA LEU A 643 -4.92 -15.58 2.62
C LEU A 643 -4.92 -14.65 1.41
N VAL A 644 -4.54 -15.16 0.24
CA VAL A 644 -4.35 -14.38 -1.00
C VAL A 644 -5.12 -15.01 -2.16
N ILE A 645 -5.73 -14.18 -3.01
CA ILE A 645 -6.56 -14.67 -4.12
C ILE A 645 -5.77 -15.00 -5.40
N ALA A 646 -4.51 -14.57 -5.45
CA ALA A 646 -3.58 -14.81 -6.54
C ALA A 646 -2.14 -14.55 -6.10
N LYS A 647 -1.16 -15.14 -6.79
CA LYS A 647 0.27 -14.78 -6.70
C LYS A 647 0.79 -14.43 -8.09
N LYS A 648 1.14 -13.17 -8.36
CA LYS A 648 1.74 -12.79 -9.64
C LYS A 648 3.17 -13.34 -9.76
N ASN A 649 3.95 -13.30 -8.69
CA ASN A 649 5.40 -13.52 -8.72
C ASN A 649 5.75 -14.98 -8.33
N GLY A 650 5.05 -15.95 -8.92
CA GLY A 650 5.25 -17.38 -8.69
C GLY A 650 4.94 -17.86 -7.26
N GLU A 651 5.28 -19.13 -6.95
CA GLU A 651 5.03 -19.72 -5.63
C GLU A 651 5.77 -18.99 -4.50
N LYS A 652 6.94 -18.38 -4.79
CA LYS A 652 7.77 -17.68 -3.80
C LYS A 652 7.03 -16.53 -3.11
N GLN A 653 6.10 -15.84 -3.78
CA GLN A 653 5.30 -14.76 -3.18
C GLN A 653 4.52 -15.26 -1.94
N CYS A 654 4.44 -14.44 -0.89
CA CYS A 654 3.88 -14.85 0.40
C CYS A 654 2.34 -14.94 0.42
N GLY A 655 1.81 -15.59 1.46
CA GLY A 655 0.38 -15.83 1.66
C GLY A 655 -0.10 -17.17 1.10
N VAL A 656 -1.14 -17.74 1.71
CA VAL A 656 -1.75 -19.01 1.28
C VAL A 656 -2.80 -18.73 0.21
N LEU A 657 -2.72 -19.40 -0.93
CA LEU A 657 -3.69 -19.23 -2.02
C LEU A 657 -5.08 -19.77 -1.66
N VAL A 658 -6.13 -19.01 -1.94
CA VAL A 658 -7.54 -19.40 -1.72
C VAL A 658 -8.44 -19.13 -2.94
N PRO A 659 -9.61 -19.80 -3.03
CA PRO A 659 -10.65 -19.47 -3.99
C PRO A 659 -10.96 -17.97 -4.02
N ASN A 660 -10.88 -17.36 -5.21
CA ASN A 660 -11.11 -15.93 -5.35
C ASN A 660 -12.60 -15.58 -5.11
N PRO A 661 -12.91 -14.43 -4.49
CA PRO A 661 -14.22 -14.20 -3.87
C PRO A 661 -15.39 -14.11 -4.86
N TYR A 662 -15.13 -14.05 -6.16
CA TYR A 662 -16.20 -13.95 -7.17
C TYR A 662 -17.06 -15.22 -7.30
N PHE A 663 -16.66 -16.34 -6.70
CA PHE A 663 -17.56 -17.49 -6.49
C PHE A 663 -18.77 -17.14 -5.60
N GLY A 664 -18.62 -16.18 -4.68
CA GLY A 664 -19.69 -15.71 -3.80
C GLY A 664 -20.30 -16.85 -2.98
N ASP A 665 -21.63 -16.96 -2.95
CA ASP A 665 -22.34 -18.07 -2.29
C ASP A 665 -22.08 -19.41 -3.00
N LEU A 666 -21.05 -20.10 -2.54
CA LEU A 666 -20.46 -21.32 -3.12
C LEU A 666 -21.49 -22.43 -3.36
N TYR A 667 -22.22 -22.84 -2.32
CA TYR A 667 -23.09 -24.00 -2.37
C TYR A 667 -24.49 -23.74 -2.97
N ARG A 668 -24.77 -22.53 -3.50
CA ARG A 668 -26.05 -22.27 -4.21
C ARG A 668 -25.94 -21.38 -5.43
N ASN A 669 -25.20 -20.27 -5.37
CA ASN A 669 -25.05 -19.37 -6.51
C ASN A 669 -24.01 -19.92 -7.47
N TRP A 670 -22.81 -20.28 -6.98
CA TRP A 670 -21.79 -20.88 -7.82
C TRP A 670 -22.24 -22.23 -8.36
N GLU A 671 -22.68 -23.19 -7.53
CA GLU A 671 -23.11 -24.50 -8.05
C GLU A 671 -24.25 -24.42 -9.10
N ARG A 672 -25.17 -23.47 -8.98
CA ARG A 672 -26.21 -23.23 -10.00
C ARG A 672 -25.62 -22.67 -11.30
N GLU A 673 -24.68 -21.73 -11.21
CA GLU A 673 -23.99 -21.17 -12.39
C GLU A 673 -23.08 -22.21 -13.05
N ARG A 674 -22.35 -23.00 -12.25
CA ARG A 674 -21.52 -24.15 -12.67
C ARG A 674 -22.36 -25.16 -13.43
N SER A 675 -23.47 -25.62 -12.82
CA SER A 675 -24.41 -26.57 -13.44
C SER A 675 -25.01 -26.04 -14.74
N ALA A 676 -25.38 -24.75 -14.78
CA ALA A 676 -25.93 -24.12 -15.99
C ALA A 676 -24.88 -24.01 -17.12
N LEU A 677 -23.64 -23.63 -16.81
CA LEU A 677 -22.56 -23.50 -17.80
C LEU A 677 -22.07 -24.88 -18.29
N VAL A 678 -21.93 -25.87 -17.41
CA VAL A 678 -21.62 -27.27 -17.78
C VAL A 678 -22.71 -27.86 -18.67
N SER A 679 -23.98 -27.66 -18.33
CA SER A 679 -25.11 -28.07 -19.18
C SER A 679 -25.06 -27.39 -20.55
N LEU A 680 -24.72 -26.11 -20.59
CA LEU A 680 -24.60 -25.32 -21.82
C LEU A 680 -23.38 -25.71 -22.67
N GLY A 681 -22.30 -26.18 -22.06
CA GLY A 681 -21.17 -26.82 -22.73
C GLY A 681 -21.58 -28.16 -23.35
N ARG A 682 -22.24 -29.05 -22.59
CA ARG A 682 -22.73 -30.36 -23.05
C ARG A 682 -23.72 -30.25 -24.22
N ARG A 683 -24.57 -29.21 -24.26
CA ARG A 683 -25.54 -28.96 -25.34
C ARG A 683 -24.94 -28.74 -26.74
N ARG A 684 -23.64 -28.44 -26.87
CA ARG A 684 -23.00 -28.19 -28.18
C ARG A 684 -21.77 -29.08 -28.35
N LYS A 685 -21.96 -30.16 -29.14
CA LYS A 685 -20.90 -31.03 -29.68
C LYS A 685 -19.76 -30.21 -30.32
N TRP A 686 -18.54 -30.75 -30.32
CA TRP A 686 -17.32 -30.04 -30.74
C TRP A 686 -17.37 -29.57 -32.20
N GLU A 687 -17.94 -30.39 -33.06
CA GLU A 687 -18.09 -30.21 -34.50
C GLU A 687 -19.04 -29.04 -34.82
N ASN A 688 -20.02 -28.79 -33.93
CA ASN A 688 -21.01 -27.72 -34.02
C ASN A 688 -20.53 -26.40 -33.39
N ARG A 689 -19.23 -26.28 -33.09
CA ARG A 689 -18.57 -25.08 -32.57
C ARG A 689 -17.68 -24.46 -33.66
N ARG A 690 -17.45 -23.15 -33.56
CA ARG A 690 -16.54 -22.43 -34.45
C ARG A 690 -15.10 -22.87 -34.19
N PRO A 691 -14.32 -23.26 -35.21
CA PRO A 691 -12.92 -23.68 -35.09
C PRO A 691 -11.99 -22.47 -34.91
N GLN A 692 -12.25 -21.70 -33.85
CA GLN A 692 -11.67 -20.41 -33.57
C GLN A 692 -11.16 -20.32 -32.13
N LEU A 693 -9.98 -19.71 -31.96
CA LEU A 693 -9.52 -19.22 -30.66
C LEU A 693 -10.31 -17.97 -30.29
N PHE A 694 -11.09 -18.04 -29.22
CA PHE A 694 -11.96 -16.95 -28.81
C PHE A 694 -11.51 -16.26 -27.53
N TRP A 695 -11.60 -14.92 -27.54
CA TRP A 695 -11.55 -14.11 -26.31
C TRP A 695 -12.29 -12.77 -26.48
N ARG A 696 -12.82 -12.27 -25.35
CA ARG A 696 -13.45 -10.95 -25.23
C ARG A 696 -13.11 -10.29 -23.90
N GLY A 697 -12.20 -9.32 -23.90
CA GLY A 697 -11.82 -8.56 -22.70
C GLY A 697 -11.65 -7.06 -22.91
N LYS A 698 -10.82 -6.40 -22.09
CA LYS A 698 -10.57 -4.94 -22.17
C LYS A 698 -9.08 -4.65 -22.01
N ILE A 699 -8.54 -3.78 -22.86
CA ILE A 699 -7.23 -3.14 -22.68
C ILE A 699 -7.50 -1.76 -22.05
N ARG A 700 -6.87 -1.47 -20.90
CA ARG A 700 -7.19 -0.31 -20.06
C ARG A 700 -6.07 0.72 -20.06
N GLY A 701 -6.40 1.96 -20.40
CA GLY A 701 -5.53 3.10 -20.11
C GLY A 701 -5.69 3.52 -18.64
N ARG A 702 -4.57 3.86 -18.00
CA ARG A 702 -4.54 4.81 -16.88
C ARG A 702 -3.98 6.12 -17.43
N GLU A 703 -4.45 7.26 -16.92
CA GLU A 703 -4.10 8.59 -17.46
C GLU A 703 -2.66 9.03 -17.13
N ALA A 704 -1.98 8.33 -16.21
CA ALA A 704 -0.55 8.52 -15.96
C ALA A 704 0.31 8.05 -17.16
N VAL A 705 1.20 8.93 -17.62
CA VAL A 705 2.18 8.64 -18.68
C VAL A 705 3.24 7.64 -18.17
N ILE A 706 3.73 6.78 -19.07
CA ILE A 706 4.80 5.80 -18.79
C ILE A 706 6.14 6.53 -18.93
N ASN A 707 6.75 6.89 -17.81
CA ASN A 707 7.98 7.69 -17.76
C ASN A 707 9.20 6.92 -17.22
N LYS A 708 9.04 5.69 -16.75
CA LYS A 708 10.12 4.85 -16.18
C LYS A 708 9.94 3.38 -16.55
N GLU A 709 11.02 2.61 -16.50
CA GLU A 709 11.02 1.17 -16.80
C GLU A 709 10.11 0.35 -15.86
N ARG A 710 10.04 0.73 -14.58
CA ARG A 710 9.05 0.23 -13.60
C ARG A 710 7.59 0.42 -14.04
N ASP A 711 7.29 1.29 -15.01
CA ASP A 711 5.97 1.44 -15.62
C ASP A 711 5.76 0.57 -16.87
N CYS A 712 6.82 0.10 -17.56
CA CYS A 712 6.72 -0.88 -18.64
C CYS A 712 6.18 -2.23 -18.09
N ALA A 713 6.79 -2.73 -17.00
CA ALA A 713 6.34 -3.96 -16.32
C ALA A 713 4.90 -3.87 -15.77
N ARG A 714 4.35 -2.65 -15.62
CA ARG A 714 2.96 -2.39 -15.21
C ARG A 714 1.94 -2.47 -16.36
N GLU A 715 2.39 -2.68 -17.60
CA GLU A 715 1.57 -2.88 -18.80
C GLU A 715 1.62 -4.30 -19.37
N ALA A 716 2.38 -5.23 -18.79
CA ALA A 716 2.55 -6.60 -19.31
C ALA A 716 1.22 -7.32 -19.62
N GLY A 717 0.18 -7.14 -18.81
CA GLY A 717 -1.15 -7.71 -19.02
C GLY A 717 -2.03 -6.95 -20.01
N ASN A 718 -1.71 -5.70 -20.36
CA ASN A 718 -2.27 -5.03 -21.53
C ASN A 718 -1.55 -5.49 -22.81
N TYR A 719 -0.22 -5.63 -22.77
CA TYR A 719 0.61 -6.08 -23.88
C TYR A 719 0.27 -7.51 -24.33
N ALA A 720 0.17 -8.47 -23.40
CA ALA A 720 -0.22 -9.85 -23.71
C ALA A 720 -1.57 -9.92 -24.46
N ARG A 721 -2.56 -9.09 -24.08
CA ARG A 721 -3.85 -9.00 -24.79
C ARG A 721 -3.72 -8.35 -26.17
N LEU A 722 -2.78 -7.43 -26.36
CA LEU A 722 -2.55 -6.76 -27.63
C LEU A 722 -1.87 -7.71 -28.63
N GLN A 723 -0.89 -8.51 -28.17
CA GLN A 723 -0.29 -9.60 -28.95
C GLN A 723 -1.34 -10.65 -29.34
N ALA A 724 -2.09 -11.17 -28.37
CA ALA A 724 -3.12 -12.15 -28.66
C ALA A 724 -4.22 -11.61 -29.60
N ALA A 725 -4.52 -10.31 -29.53
CA ALA A 725 -5.46 -9.66 -30.45
C ALA A 725 -4.92 -9.50 -31.88
N SER A 726 -3.59 -9.46 -32.10
CA SER A 726 -3.03 -9.38 -33.46
C SER A 726 -3.27 -10.66 -34.26
N LEU A 727 -3.41 -11.81 -33.61
CA LEU A 727 -3.82 -13.07 -34.27
C LEU A 727 -5.10 -12.90 -35.09
N THR A 728 -6.09 -12.13 -34.60
CA THR A 728 -7.32 -11.80 -35.34
C THR A 728 -7.08 -10.94 -36.58
N THR A 729 -5.99 -10.17 -36.63
CA THR A 729 -5.59 -9.40 -37.82
C THR A 729 -4.80 -10.21 -38.84
N HIS A 730 -4.15 -11.29 -38.42
CA HIS A 730 -3.45 -12.22 -39.33
C HIS A 730 -4.39 -13.26 -39.94
N ASP A 731 -5.23 -13.92 -39.12
CA ASP A 731 -6.19 -14.92 -39.58
C ASP A 731 -7.50 -14.83 -38.76
N SER A 732 -8.42 -13.98 -39.22
CA SER A 732 -9.77 -13.87 -38.62
C SER A 732 -10.67 -15.09 -38.83
N LYS A 733 -10.24 -16.12 -39.58
CA LYS A 733 -10.95 -17.40 -39.71
C LYS A 733 -10.58 -18.36 -38.57
N LYS A 734 -9.30 -18.44 -38.18
CA LYS A 734 -8.82 -19.25 -37.03
C LYS A 734 -8.83 -18.48 -35.69
N PHE A 735 -8.85 -17.14 -35.70
CA PHE A 735 -8.78 -16.32 -34.48
C PHE A 735 -9.93 -15.31 -34.36
N ASP A 736 -10.59 -15.29 -33.20
CA ASP A 736 -11.57 -14.29 -32.79
C ASP A 736 -11.23 -13.75 -31.38
N VAL A 737 -10.01 -13.25 -31.22
CA VAL A 737 -9.49 -12.60 -30.01
C VAL A 737 -9.68 -11.09 -30.15
N ARG A 738 -10.70 -10.52 -29.49
CA ARG A 738 -11.08 -9.09 -29.68
C ARG A 738 -11.33 -8.34 -28.38
N THR A 739 -11.11 -7.04 -28.43
CA THR A 739 -11.30 -6.11 -27.31
C THR A 739 -12.71 -5.51 -27.30
N ASN A 740 -13.41 -5.61 -26.17
CA ASN A 740 -14.69 -4.91 -25.92
C ASN A 740 -14.48 -3.42 -25.61
N THR A 741 -13.26 -3.05 -25.22
CA THR A 741 -12.80 -1.69 -24.97
C THR A 741 -11.29 -1.71 -25.11
N CYS A 742 -10.74 -0.84 -25.96
CA CYS A 742 -9.31 -0.73 -26.15
C CYS A 742 -8.86 0.70 -25.85
N ARG A 743 -7.94 0.83 -24.91
CA ARG A 743 -7.21 2.07 -24.61
C ARG A 743 -5.76 1.70 -24.23
N PRO A 744 -4.93 1.23 -25.18
CA PRO A 744 -3.50 1.06 -24.92
C PRO A 744 -2.91 2.43 -24.55
N ARG A 745 -1.92 2.47 -23.67
CA ARG A 745 -1.23 3.74 -23.38
C ARG A 745 -0.29 4.11 -24.54
N PRO A 746 -0.15 5.39 -24.89
CA PRO A 746 0.90 5.83 -25.80
C PRO A 746 2.27 5.65 -25.12
N ILE A 747 3.21 5.01 -25.81
CA ILE A 747 4.60 4.90 -25.39
C ILE A 747 5.35 6.04 -26.11
N ARG A 748 5.99 6.96 -25.37
CA ARG A 748 6.71 8.13 -25.92
C ARG A 748 8.20 7.84 -26.04
N SER A 749 8.90 8.49 -26.97
CA SER A 749 10.28 8.18 -27.39
C SER A 749 11.23 7.73 -26.26
N LEU A 750 11.45 8.56 -25.23
CA LEU A 750 12.37 8.22 -24.13
C LEU A 750 11.97 7.00 -23.29
N SER A 751 10.71 6.57 -23.30
CA SER A 751 10.27 5.30 -22.72
C SER A 751 10.00 4.21 -23.77
N GLN A 752 10.10 4.50 -25.07
CA GLN A 752 9.98 3.48 -26.12
C GLN A 752 11.14 2.49 -26.05
N ASP A 753 12.40 2.93 -25.93
CA ASP A 753 13.52 1.99 -26.06
C ASP A 753 13.70 1.11 -24.81
N LEU A 754 13.45 1.65 -23.62
CA LEU A 754 13.32 0.87 -22.39
C LEU A 754 12.14 -0.12 -22.46
N CYS A 755 10.93 0.35 -22.83
CA CYS A 755 9.80 -0.55 -22.97
C CYS A 755 9.91 -1.51 -24.18
N ARG A 756 10.74 -1.24 -25.21
CA ARG A 756 10.98 -2.13 -26.36
C ARG A 756 11.82 -3.34 -25.95
N LYS A 757 12.88 -3.13 -25.17
CA LYS A 757 13.68 -4.23 -24.58
C LYS A 757 12.80 -5.18 -23.75
N VAL A 758 11.88 -4.59 -22.97
CA VAL A 758 11.08 -5.29 -21.96
C VAL A 758 9.73 -5.81 -22.51
N LEU A 759 9.16 -5.18 -23.54
CA LEU A 759 7.90 -5.51 -24.22
C LEU A 759 8.00 -5.25 -25.74
N PRO A 760 8.65 -6.14 -26.51
CA PRO A 760 8.96 -5.91 -27.93
C PRO A 760 7.77 -5.44 -28.77
N GLN A 761 7.93 -4.29 -29.43
CA GLN A 761 6.91 -3.75 -30.34
C GLN A 761 7.21 -4.26 -31.75
N ASN A 762 6.25 -4.95 -32.38
CA ASN A 762 6.28 -5.21 -33.82
C ASN A 762 5.28 -4.31 -34.54
N ASP A 763 5.32 -4.33 -35.87
CA ASP A 763 4.49 -3.47 -36.72
C ASP A 763 2.99 -3.71 -36.51
N ASP A 764 2.56 -4.90 -36.14
CA ASP A 764 1.13 -5.22 -35.98
C ASP A 764 0.59 -4.70 -34.65
N LEU A 765 1.37 -4.78 -33.57
CA LEU A 765 1.08 -4.05 -32.34
C LEU A 765 1.00 -2.54 -32.56
N ALA A 766 1.87 -1.98 -33.42
CA ALA A 766 1.83 -0.57 -33.81
C ALA A 766 0.56 -0.25 -34.62
N LYS A 767 0.30 -0.94 -35.74
CA LYS A 767 -0.92 -0.81 -36.56
C LYS A 767 -2.20 -0.90 -35.71
N ILE A 768 -2.25 -1.83 -34.76
CA ILE A 768 -3.40 -1.98 -33.86
C ILE A 768 -3.53 -0.79 -32.91
N ARG A 769 -2.44 -0.35 -32.26
CA ARG A 769 -2.45 0.83 -31.37
C ARG A 769 -2.86 2.09 -32.13
N ASP A 770 -2.24 2.33 -33.28
CA ASP A 770 -2.29 3.59 -34.02
C ASP A 770 -3.59 3.70 -34.86
N SER A 771 -4.20 2.57 -35.23
CA SER A 771 -5.58 2.53 -35.73
C SER A 771 -6.65 2.71 -34.63
N GLY A 772 -6.27 2.99 -33.38
CA GLY A 772 -7.20 3.10 -32.24
C GLY A 772 -7.84 1.76 -31.85
N CYS A 773 -7.15 0.65 -32.13
CA CYS A 773 -7.60 -0.74 -32.04
C CYS A 773 -8.84 -1.09 -32.88
N ARG A 774 -9.24 -0.28 -33.87
CA ARG A 774 -10.46 -0.54 -34.66
C ARG A 774 -10.46 -1.93 -35.30
N ALA A 775 -9.30 -2.39 -35.79
CA ALA A 775 -9.11 -3.72 -36.37
C ALA A 775 -9.40 -4.89 -35.40
N VAL A 776 -9.20 -4.70 -34.09
CA VAL A 776 -9.37 -5.74 -33.05
C VAL A 776 -10.52 -5.45 -32.09
N GLN A 777 -11.44 -4.55 -32.45
CA GLN A 777 -12.60 -4.24 -31.63
C GLN A 777 -13.70 -5.31 -31.83
N GLY A 778 -14.31 -5.73 -30.72
CA GLY A 778 -15.36 -6.75 -30.70
C GLY A 778 -16.58 -6.29 -29.89
N ARG A 779 -17.75 -6.84 -30.23
CA ARG A 779 -18.95 -6.69 -29.39
C ARG A 779 -18.78 -7.49 -28.09
N PHE A 780 -19.21 -6.90 -26.98
CA PHE A 780 -19.28 -7.58 -25.68
C PHE A 780 -20.16 -8.83 -25.76
N MET A 781 -19.75 -9.88 -25.05
CA MET A 781 -20.37 -11.19 -25.06
C MET A 781 -20.39 -11.77 -23.64
N ASN A 782 -21.53 -12.36 -23.24
CA ASN A 782 -21.68 -13.05 -21.95
C ASN A 782 -21.03 -14.44 -22.02
N HIS A 783 -20.51 -14.95 -20.89
CA HIS A 783 -19.83 -16.25 -20.79
C HIS A 783 -20.62 -17.41 -21.39
N GLY A 784 -21.94 -17.45 -21.20
CA GLY A 784 -22.78 -18.51 -21.78
C GLY A 784 -22.79 -18.59 -23.31
N LYS A 785 -22.31 -17.56 -24.04
CA LYS A 785 -22.15 -17.61 -25.51
C LYS A 785 -20.76 -18.08 -25.95
N PHE A 786 -19.81 -18.25 -25.01
CA PHE A 786 -18.45 -18.70 -25.31
C PHE A 786 -18.43 -20.20 -25.69
N ASN A 787 -19.44 -20.99 -25.29
CA ASN A 787 -19.61 -22.38 -25.73
C ASN A 787 -19.73 -22.55 -27.25
N ALA A 788 -19.98 -21.46 -28.01
CA ALA A 788 -20.05 -21.48 -29.46
C ALA A 788 -18.69 -21.66 -30.15
N PHE A 789 -17.59 -21.68 -29.40
CA PHE A 789 -16.22 -21.76 -29.90
C PHE A 789 -15.51 -23.03 -29.38
N GLN A 790 -14.61 -23.57 -30.20
CA GLN A 790 -13.81 -24.77 -29.87
C GLN A 790 -12.71 -24.47 -28.84
N PHE A 791 -12.07 -23.30 -28.94
CA PHE A 791 -10.91 -22.95 -28.13
C PHE A 791 -11.15 -21.64 -27.36
N LEU A 792 -10.92 -21.65 -26.05
CA LEU A 792 -11.14 -20.50 -25.16
C LEU A 792 -9.83 -20.02 -24.57
N LEU A 793 -9.36 -18.86 -25.03
CA LEU A 793 -8.14 -18.24 -24.53
C LEU A 793 -8.41 -17.51 -23.21
N ASP A 794 -7.67 -17.84 -22.17
CA ASP A 794 -7.50 -16.95 -21.02
C ASP A 794 -6.31 -16.02 -21.21
N LEU A 795 -6.47 -14.79 -20.72
CA LEU A 795 -5.46 -13.74 -20.82
C LEU A 795 -5.36 -12.99 -19.49
N PRO A 796 -4.15 -12.63 -19.03
CA PRO A 796 -3.92 -11.99 -17.75
C PRO A 796 -4.83 -10.79 -17.48
N GLY A 797 -5.17 -10.57 -16.20
CA GLY A 797 -5.99 -9.45 -15.72
C GLY A 797 -5.24 -8.14 -15.50
N SER A 798 -5.94 -7.13 -14.96
CA SER A 798 -5.43 -5.76 -14.66
C SER A 798 -4.74 -5.05 -15.85
N THR A 799 -3.76 -4.17 -15.62
CA THR A 799 -2.77 -3.78 -16.64
C THR A 799 -1.44 -4.51 -16.44
N THR A 800 -1.12 -4.86 -15.18
CA THR A 800 0.17 -5.40 -14.73
C THR A 800 0.33 -6.91 -14.97
N GLY A 801 -0.69 -7.56 -15.52
CA GLY A 801 -0.80 -9.03 -15.59
C GLY A 801 -1.15 -9.63 -14.24
N SER A 802 -2.43 -9.51 -13.85
CA SER A 802 -3.00 -10.13 -12.65
C SER A 802 -3.68 -11.46 -13.01
N TYR A 803 -4.30 -12.17 -12.06
CA TYR A 803 -5.17 -13.30 -12.42
C TYR A 803 -6.38 -12.84 -13.26
N SER A 804 -6.95 -13.76 -14.03
CA SER A 804 -8.19 -13.58 -14.79
C SER A 804 -9.40 -14.15 -14.04
N ARG A 805 -10.48 -13.36 -13.95
CA ARG A 805 -11.77 -13.89 -13.46
C ARG A 805 -12.46 -14.81 -14.47
N ASN A 806 -12.09 -14.74 -15.76
CA ASN A 806 -12.76 -15.52 -16.79
C ASN A 806 -12.37 -16.99 -16.70
N LEU A 807 -11.12 -17.31 -16.37
CA LEU A 807 -10.57 -18.66 -16.33
C LEU A 807 -11.50 -19.68 -15.66
N ASN A 808 -11.99 -19.38 -14.45
CA ASN A 808 -12.92 -20.23 -13.68
C ASN A 808 -14.19 -20.64 -14.44
N HIS A 809 -14.60 -19.86 -15.45
CA HIS A 809 -15.78 -20.10 -16.27
C HIS A 809 -15.44 -20.83 -17.58
N LEU A 810 -14.18 -20.79 -18.05
CA LEU A 810 -13.77 -21.39 -19.33
C LEU A 810 -13.82 -22.93 -19.26
N TRP A 811 -13.32 -23.50 -18.16
CA TRP A 811 -13.38 -24.93 -17.85
C TRP A 811 -14.79 -25.52 -17.97
N LEU A 812 -15.81 -24.72 -17.62
CA LEU A 812 -17.21 -25.12 -17.56
C LEU A 812 -17.87 -25.26 -18.94
N LEU A 813 -17.28 -24.69 -19.99
CA LEU A 813 -17.93 -24.51 -21.29
C LEU A 813 -17.69 -25.66 -22.27
N GLY A 814 -16.96 -26.71 -21.86
CA GLY A 814 -16.68 -27.89 -22.68
C GLY A 814 -15.91 -27.56 -23.96
N ALA A 815 -14.94 -26.65 -23.86
CA ALA A 815 -14.04 -26.21 -24.91
C ALA A 815 -12.60 -26.49 -24.45
N VAL A 816 -11.63 -26.53 -25.38
CA VAL A 816 -10.22 -26.58 -25.01
C VAL A 816 -9.83 -25.23 -24.43
N VAL A 817 -9.33 -25.22 -23.19
CA VAL A 817 -8.82 -24.01 -22.54
C VAL A 817 -7.37 -23.77 -23.00
N VAL A 818 -7.08 -22.53 -23.37
CA VAL A 818 -5.79 -22.12 -23.92
C VAL A 818 -5.24 -21.00 -23.04
N PHE A 819 -3.97 -21.08 -22.65
CA PHE A 819 -3.27 -20.05 -21.86
C PHE A 819 -2.37 -19.21 -22.77
N TRP A 820 -2.22 -17.93 -22.45
CA TRP A 820 -1.22 -17.07 -23.11
C TRP A 820 0.11 -17.11 -22.35
N ALA A 821 1.20 -17.40 -23.06
CA ALA A 821 2.57 -17.13 -22.64
C ALA A 821 3.00 -15.73 -23.13
N GLY A 822 3.49 -14.89 -22.22
CA GLY A 822 3.98 -13.54 -22.54
C GLY A 822 5.31 -13.25 -21.83
N PRO A 823 6.15 -12.34 -22.36
CA PRO A 823 7.58 -12.25 -21.99
C PRO A 823 7.87 -11.85 -20.55
N LEU A 824 6.87 -11.39 -19.77
CA LEU A 824 7.02 -10.94 -18.38
C LEU A 824 5.97 -11.54 -17.43
N LEU A 825 5.33 -12.64 -17.83
CA LEU A 825 4.22 -13.26 -17.09
C LEU A 825 4.28 -14.78 -17.24
N GLU A 826 4.13 -15.47 -16.11
CA GLU A 826 3.84 -16.91 -16.09
C GLU A 826 2.68 -17.27 -17.04
N PRO A 827 2.66 -18.46 -17.64
CA PRO A 827 1.55 -18.94 -18.46
C PRO A 827 0.19 -18.79 -17.76
N GLY A 828 -0.75 -18.08 -18.40
CA GLY A 828 -2.07 -17.77 -17.81
C GLY A 828 -2.07 -16.59 -16.81
N GLY A 829 -0.91 -16.02 -16.47
CA GLY A 829 -0.77 -14.89 -15.55
C GLY A 829 -0.55 -15.31 -14.10
N ALA A 830 -1.18 -14.62 -13.15
CA ALA A 830 -0.95 -14.89 -11.73
C ALA A 830 -1.54 -16.25 -11.30
N LEU A 831 -0.76 -17.04 -10.55
CA LEU A 831 -1.17 -18.32 -9.99
C LEU A 831 -2.43 -18.18 -9.15
N GLN A 832 -3.33 -19.16 -9.25
CA GLN A 832 -4.51 -19.32 -8.41
C GLN A 832 -4.37 -20.61 -7.60
N TRP A 833 -5.22 -20.79 -6.58
CA TRP A 833 -5.14 -21.90 -5.63
C TRP A 833 -5.09 -23.30 -6.29
N TYR A 834 -5.76 -23.49 -7.42
CA TYR A 834 -5.79 -24.76 -8.15
C TYR A 834 -4.65 -24.92 -9.19
N SER A 835 -3.77 -23.93 -9.38
CA SER A 835 -2.77 -23.94 -10.47
C SER A 835 -1.79 -25.12 -10.42
N ALA A 836 -1.40 -25.59 -9.22
CA ALA A 836 -0.54 -26.78 -9.06
C ALA A 836 -1.24 -28.10 -9.47
N GLY A 837 -2.57 -28.08 -9.58
CA GLY A 837 -3.41 -29.17 -10.07
C GLY A 837 -3.66 -29.14 -11.58
N LEU A 838 -2.96 -28.26 -12.31
CA LEU A 838 -2.96 -28.20 -13.77
C LEU A 838 -1.66 -28.79 -14.33
N ARG A 839 -1.69 -29.28 -15.57
CA ARG A 839 -0.51 -29.47 -16.42
C ARG A 839 -0.81 -28.91 -17.81
N ASP A 840 0.19 -28.25 -18.40
CA ASP A 840 0.17 -27.88 -19.83
C ASP A 840 0.17 -29.15 -20.69
N GLY A 841 -0.33 -29.06 -21.93
CA GLY A 841 -0.54 -30.21 -22.80
C GLY A 841 -1.65 -31.19 -22.35
N ARG A 842 -2.16 -31.08 -21.12
CA ARG A 842 -3.11 -32.04 -20.52
C ARG A 842 -4.45 -31.45 -20.14
N THR A 843 -4.42 -30.40 -19.30
CA THR A 843 -5.64 -29.69 -18.86
C THR A 843 -5.94 -28.50 -19.76
N HIS A 844 -4.89 -27.88 -20.28
CA HIS A 844 -4.89 -26.73 -21.16
C HIS A 844 -3.70 -26.84 -22.12
N VAL A 845 -3.60 -25.93 -23.08
CA VAL A 845 -2.38 -25.73 -23.88
C VAL A 845 -1.91 -24.28 -23.81
N THR A 846 -0.61 -24.06 -23.76
CA THR A 846 0.01 -22.74 -23.66
C THR A 846 0.49 -22.29 -25.03
N VAL A 847 0.07 -21.09 -25.45
CA VAL A 847 0.40 -20.53 -26.76
C VAL A 847 0.92 -19.10 -26.66
N ASN A 848 1.70 -18.70 -27.66
CA ASN A 848 2.09 -17.33 -27.92
C ASN A 848 1.75 -16.96 -29.38
N VAL A 849 2.20 -15.80 -29.85
CA VAL A 849 1.89 -15.32 -31.22
C VAL A 849 2.39 -16.24 -32.34
N SER A 850 3.48 -16.98 -32.11
CA SER A 850 4.07 -17.90 -33.11
C SER A 850 3.52 -19.33 -33.01
N THR A 851 3.26 -19.85 -31.81
CA THR A 851 2.82 -21.24 -31.63
C THR A 851 1.31 -21.43 -31.80
N ALA A 852 0.50 -20.38 -31.63
CA ALA A 852 -0.96 -20.51 -31.55
C ALA A 852 -1.59 -21.23 -32.75
N LYS A 853 -1.23 -20.88 -33.99
CA LYS A 853 -1.84 -21.51 -35.17
C LYS A 853 -1.53 -23.02 -35.21
N ALA A 854 -0.24 -23.39 -35.15
CA ALA A 854 0.18 -24.79 -35.20
C ALA A 854 -0.42 -25.63 -34.07
N THR A 855 -0.48 -25.07 -32.84
CA THR A 855 -1.09 -25.75 -31.68
C THR A 855 -2.59 -25.99 -31.89
N LEU A 856 -3.33 -24.99 -32.39
CA LEU A 856 -4.76 -25.15 -32.68
C LEU A 856 -5.05 -26.02 -33.91
N ASP A 857 -4.12 -26.15 -34.85
CA ASP A 857 -4.23 -27.09 -35.97
C ASP A 857 -3.98 -28.52 -35.47
N ALA A 858 -2.87 -28.78 -34.75
CA ALA A 858 -2.56 -30.08 -34.16
C ALA A 858 -3.66 -30.64 -33.22
N ILE A 859 -4.37 -29.80 -32.46
CA ILE A 859 -5.53 -30.22 -31.63
C ILE A 859 -6.79 -30.42 -32.47
N THR A 860 -6.87 -29.88 -33.69
CA THR A 860 -7.94 -30.22 -34.63
C THR A 860 -7.72 -31.63 -35.19
N ASP A 861 -6.45 -31.94 -35.51
CA ASP A 861 -6.06 -33.14 -36.26
C ASP A 861 -5.84 -34.37 -35.33
N HIS A 862 -5.27 -34.19 -34.13
CA HIS A 862 -5.10 -35.25 -33.14
C HIS A 862 -6.36 -35.39 -32.27
N VAL A 863 -7.33 -36.16 -32.76
CA VAL A 863 -8.63 -36.43 -32.11
C VAL A 863 -8.51 -36.89 -30.66
N ASP A 864 -7.57 -37.78 -30.34
CA ASP A 864 -7.41 -38.33 -28.98
C ASP A 864 -6.95 -37.25 -27.99
N TRP A 865 -5.91 -36.49 -28.35
CA TRP A 865 -5.38 -35.39 -27.54
C TRP A 865 -6.43 -34.33 -27.24
N ARG A 866 -7.22 -33.98 -28.27
CA ARG A 866 -8.36 -33.07 -28.18
C ARG A 866 -9.44 -33.59 -27.24
N ASN A 867 -9.76 -34.88 -27.30
CA ASN A 867 -10.72 -35.50 -26.41
C ASN A 867 -10.21 -35.49 -24.96
N GLU A 868 -8.92 -35.80 -24.74
CA GLU A 868 -8.26 -35.73 -23.44
C GLU A 868 -8.27 -34.30 -22.85
N LEU A 869 -7.90 -33.28 -23.64
CA LEU A 869 -7.97 -31.87 -23.25
C LEU A 869 -9.41 -31.45 -22.88
N LEU A 870 -10.41 -31.92 -23.62
CA LEU A 870 -11.83 -31.64 -23.35
C LEU A 870 -12.35 -32.37 -22.10
N GLU A 871 -11.86 -33.57 -21.82
CA GLU A 871 -12.18 -34.33 -20.62
C GLU A 871 -11.49 -33.72 -19.39
N ASN A 872 -10.19 -33.47 -19.45
CA ASN A 872 -9.42 -32.85 -18.37
C ASN A 872 -9.90 -31.43 -18.06
N SER A 873 -10.35 -30.65 -19.05
CA SER A 873 -11.01 -29.36 -18.82
C SER A 873 -12.29 -29.49 -17.98
N ARG A 874 -13.07 -30.58 -18.16
CA ARG A 874 -14.21 -30.91 -17.28
C ARG A 874 -13.72 -31.42 -15.93
N GLY A 875 -12.64 -32.19 -15.91
CA GLY A 875 -11.97 -32.64 -14.69
C GLY A 875 -11.58 -31.48 -13.77
N VAL A 876 -11.10 -30.35 -14.31
CA VAL A 876 -10.89 -29.10 -13.52
C VAL A 876 -12.22 -28.57 -12.96
N ALA A 877 -13.29 -28.56 -13.77
CA ALA A 877 -14.62 -28.09 -13.40
C ALA A 877 -15.30 -28.94 -12.29
N ASP A 878 -15.04 -30.25 -12.28
CA ASP A 878 -15.71 -31.23 -11.41
C ASP A 878 -14.86 -31.66 -10.20
N ASN A 879 -13.51 -31.75 -10.31
CA ASN A 879 -12.62 -32.13 -9.19
C ASN A 879 -12.03 -30.95 -8.41
N LEU A 880 -11.92 -29.76 -9.01
CA LEU A 880 -11.28 -28.60 -8.38
C LEU A 880 -12.28 -27.45 -8.20
N LEU A 881 -13.09 -27.14 -9.21
CA LEU A 881 -14.03 -26.01 -9.17
C LEU A 881 -15.46 -26.38 -8.71
N CYS A 882 -15.67 -27.58 -8.16
CA CYS A 882 -16.93 -27.89 -7.49
C CYS A 882 -17.02 -27.20 -6.12
N GLY A 883 -18.23 -26.86 -5.68
CA GLY A 883 -18.46 -26.15 -4.42
C GLY A 883 -17.99 -26.94 -3.19
N GLU A 884 -18.11 -28.26 -3.23
CA GLU A 884 -17.60 -29.14 -2.17
C GLU A 884 -16.07 -29.26 -2.18
N CYS A 885 -15.47 -29.31 -3.37
CA CYS A 885 -14.03 -29.32 -3.61
C CYS A 885 -13.37 -28.07 -2.99
N MET A 886 -13.93 -26.89 -3.31
CA MET A 886 -13.48 -25.61 -2.76
C MET A 886 -13.77 -25.46 -1.25
N GLY A 887 -14.93 -25.92 -0.78
CA GLY A 887 -15.32 -25.85 0.62
C GLY A 887 -14.39 -26.68 1.51
N SER A 888 -14.09 -27.92 1.11
CA SER A 888 -13.17 -28.81 1.81
C SER A 888 -11.70 -28.35 1.70
N TYR A 889 -11.26 -27.80 0.56
CA TYR A 889 -9.93 -27.16 0.46
C TYR A 889 -9.78 -26.02 1.48
N VAL A 890 -10.74 -25.09 1.53
CA VAL A 890 -10.68 -23.95 2.47
C VAL A 890 -10.80 -24.40 3.92
N ALA A 891 -11.63 -25.39 4.23
CA ALA A 891 -11.72 -25.97 5.57
C ALA A 891 -10.38 -26.59 6.01
N THR A 892 -9.69 -27.31 5.12
CA THR A 892 -8.37 -27.91 5.39
C THR A 892 -7.32 -26.82 5.61
N VAL A 893 -7.25 -25.81 4.74
CA VAL A 893 -6.32 -24.67 4.87
C VAL A 893 -6.52 -23.93 6.19
N LEU A 894 -7.77 -23.62 6.57
CA LEU A 894 -8.06 -22.92 7.83
C LEU A 894 -7.76 -23.79 9.07
N THR A 895 -8.00 -25.09 8.99
CA THR A 895 -7.65 -26.04 10.07
C THR A 895 -6.13 -26.13 10.25
N SER A 896 -5.38 -26.13 9.15
CA SER A 896 -3.91 -26.20 9.16
C SER A 896 -3.27 -24.87 9.58
N LEU A 897 -3.90 -23.73 9.28
CA LEU A 897 -3.50 -22.42 9.81
C LEU A 897 -3.81 -22.29 11.32
N ARG A 898 -4.93 -22.82 11.79
CA ARG A 898 -5.24 -22.92 13.22
C ARG A 898 -4.19 -23.73 13.98
N GLN A 899 -3.63 -24.79 13.39
CA GLN A 899 -2.51 -25.54 13.98
C GLN A 899 -1.22 -24.70 14.12
N ARG A 900 -1.07 -23.58 13.39
CA ARG A 900 0.03 -22.61 13.57
C ARG A 900 -0.24 -21.61 14.71
N LEU A 901 -1.45 -21.60 15.25
CA LEU A 901 -1.87 -20.83 16.40
C LEU A 901 -2.48 -21.78 17.46
N PRO A 902 -1.73 -22.80 17.95
CA PRO A 902 -2.30 -23.92 18.71
C PRO A 902 -3.00 -23.49 20.00
N LEU A 903 -2.50 -22.43 20.63
CA LEU A 903 -3.06 -21.84 21.85
C LEU A 903 -4.28 -20.95 21.59
N LEU A 904 -4.71 -20.74 20.34
CA LEU A 904 -5.85 -19.88 20.00
C LEU A 904 -7.16 -20.41 20.62
N ASP A 905 -7.36 -21.72 20.63
CA ASP A 905 -8.52 -22.31 21.33
C ASP A 905 -8.38 -22.24 22.85
N SER A 906 -7.19 -22.46 23.42
CA SER A 906 -7.00 -22.32 24.87
C SER A 906 -7.24 -20.89 25.34
N ALA A 907 -6.76 -19.91 24.56
CA ALA A 907 -7.02 -18.49 24.71
C ALA A 907 -8.49 -18.09 24.50
N LEU A 908 -9.28 -18.95 23.84
CA LEU A 908 -10.69 -18.72 23.51
C LEU A 908 -11.66 -19.76 24.11
N ASN A 909 -11.22 -20.52 25.13
CA ASN A 909 -12.04 -21.48 25.87
C ASN A 909 -11.70 -21.50 27.38
N GLN A 910 -11.01 -20.48 27.91
CA GLN A 910 -10.31 -20.54 29.20
C GLN A 910 -11.25 -20.44 30.43
N ARG A 911 -11.86 -21.56 30.80
CA ARG A 911 -12.53 -21.74 32.11
C ARG A 911 -11.68 -22.48 33.16
N THR A 912 -10.48 -22.94 32.81
CA THR A 912 -9.84 -24.08 33.53
C THR A 912 -8.38 -23.93 33.96
N HIS A 913 -7.63 -22.86 33.62
CA HIS A 913 -6.22 -22.74 34.04
C HIS A 913 -5.87 -21.35 34.59
N HIS A 914 -5.29 -21.32 35.80
CA HIS A 914 -5.01 -20.08 36.53
C HIS A 914 -3.73 -19.33 36.09
N THR A 915 -2.76 -20.01 35.48
CA THR A 915 -1.39 -19.49 35.27
C THR A 915 -1.17 -18.71 33.97
N ALA A 916 -2.03 -18.85 32.96
CA ALA A 916 -1.88 -18.15 31.68
C ALA A 916 -2.42 -16.70 31.68
N ASN A 917 -3.10 -16.28 32.75
CA ASN A 917 -4.16 -15.29 32.66
C ASN A 917 -3.71 -13.86 32.37
N ALA A 918 -2.72 -13.31 33.10
CA ALA A 918 -2.49 -11.87 33.20
C ALA A 918 -2.57 -11.10 31.86
N THR A 919 -1.62 -11.28 30.93
CA THR A 919 -1.59 -10.49 29.68
C THR A 919 -2.72 -10.81 28.69
N LEU A 920 -3.33 -12.00 28.76
CA LEU A 920 -4.41 -12.35 27.83
C LEU A 920 -5.76 -11.85 28.34
N ALA A 921 -6.04 -12.04 29.63
CA ALA A 921 -7.19 -11.43 30.31
C ALA A 921 -7.05 -9.90 30.45
N GLU A 922 -5.86 -9.33 30.23
CA GLU A 922 -5.63 -7.89 30.04
C GLU A 922 -5.99 -7.43 28.61
N LEU A 923 -5.50 -8.12 27.57
CA LEU A 923 -5.85 -7.85 26.16
C LEU A 923 -7.34 -8.05 25.87
N LEU A 924 -7.93 -9.11 26.43
CA LEU A 924 -9.35 -9.45 26.37
C LEU A 924 -10.13 -8.97 27.61
N SER A 925 -9.56 -8.08 28.43
CA SER A 925 -10.24 -7.55 29.62
C SER A 925 -11.57 -6.93 29.23
N ARG A 926 -12.59 -6.99 30.09
CA ARG A 926 -13.89 -6.37 29.76
C ARG A 926 -13.76 -4.88 29.38
N GLU A 927 -12.75 -4.17 29.87
CA GLU A 927 -12.39 -2.83 29.38
C GLU A 927 -11.78 -2.83 27.97
N ASN A 928 -10.65 -3.51 27.73
CA ASN A 928 -9.98 -3.46 26.42
C ASN A 928 -10.84 -4.11 25.32
N CYS A 929 -11.49 -5.23 25.64
CA CYS A 929 -12.49 -5.86 24.81
C CYS A 929 -13.66 -4.91 24.51
N ALA A 930 -14.20 -4.18 25.50
CA ALA A 930 -15.23 -3.17 25.22
C ALA A 930 -14.70 -2.01 24.36
N ARG A 931 -13.50 -1.47 24.62
CA ARG A 931 -12.88 -0.41 23.80
C ARG A 931 -12.69 -0.86 22.34
N HIS A 932 -12.23 -2.09 22.10
CA HIS A 932 -12.01 -2.64 20.76
C HIS A 932 -13.30 -3.11 20.06
N LEU A 933 -14.32 -3.60 20.78
CA LEU A 933 -15.63 -3.91 20.21
C LEU A 933 -16.42 -2.63 19.89
N ALA A 934 -16.36 -1.61 20.75
CA ALA A 934 -16.90 -0.27 20.49
C ALA A 934 -16.23 0.40 19.29
N ALA A 935 -14.95 0.09 19.01
CA ALA A 935 -14.27 0.54 17.79
C ALA A 935 -14.89 -0.04 16.50
N GLY A 936 -15.73 -1.08 16.60
CA GLY A 936 -16.65 -1.49 15.53
C GLY A 936 -16.40 -2.87 14.93
N LEU A 937 -16.08 -3.89 15.73
CA LEU A 937 -16.21 -5.29 15.26
C LEU A 937 -17.70 -5.62 15.05
N VAL A 938 -18.03 -6.34 13.98
CA VAL A 938 -19.41 -6.73 13.65
C VAL A 938 -19.49 -8.20 13.26
N GLU A 939 -20.59 -8.85 13.64
CA GLU A 939 -20.92 -10.21 13.20
C GLU A 939 -21.52 -10.15 11.79
N VAL A 940 -20.97 -10.95 10.89
CA VAL A 940 -21.39 -11.04 9.49
C VAL A 940 -22.44 -12.13 9.37
N VAL A 941 -23.71 -11.77 9.55
CA VAL A 941 -24.82 -12.73 9.49
C VAL A 941 -25.40 -12.88 8.08
N ARG A 942 -26.13 -13.98 7.86
CA ARG A 942 -26.94 -14.18 6.66
C ARG A 942 -28.16 -13.25 6.71
N GLY A 943 -28.24 -12.31 5.79
CA GLY A 943 -29.43 -11.47 5.62
C GLY A 943 -30.56 -12.18 4.89
N THR A 944 -31.80 -11.87 5.29
CA THR A 944 -33.00 -12.18 4.50
C THR A 944 -33.02 -11.32 3.22
N PRO A 945 -33.23 -11.90 2.03
CA PRO A 945 -33.38 -11.12 0.80
C PRO A 945 -34.54 -10.13 0.90
N ARG A 946 -34.31 -8.85 0.57
CA ARG A 946 -35.35 -7.82 0.63
C ARG A 946 -36.37 -7.90 -0.50
N ASN A 947 -36.04 -8.64 -1.58
CA ASN A 947 -36.95 -8.92 -2.68
C ASN A 947 -36.57 -10.23 -3.40
N ARG A 948 -37.57 -10.97 -3.93
CA ARG A 948 -37.35 -12.20 -4.72
C ARG A 948 -36.53 -12.01 -6.02
N ARG A 949 -36.23 -10.76 -6.41
CA ARG A 949 -35.50 -10.41 -7.65
C ARG A 949 -34.03 -10.04 -7.45
N GLU A 950 -33.51 -10.03 -6.21
CA GLU A 950 -32.08 -9.79 -5.97
C GLU A 950 -31.28 -11.11 -6.10
N PRO A 951 -30.33 -11.24 -7.05
CA PRO A 951 -29.56 -12.47 -7.24
C PRO A 951 -28.46 -12.62 -6.19
N GLY A 952 -28.86 -13.07 -5.00
CA GLY A 952 -28.00 -13.29 -3.85
C GLY A 952 -28.60 -12.71 -2.58
N TRP A 953 -28.25 -13.30 -1.43
CA TRP A 953 -28.69 -12.82 -0.14
C TRP A 953 -27.84 -11.61 0.26
N PRO A 954 -28.43 -10.52 0.80
CA PRO A 954 -27.64 -9.41 1.31
C PRO A 954 -26.82 -9.89 2.51
N ILE A 955 -25.60 -9.37 2.65
CA ILE A 955 -24.96 -9.38 3.97
C ILE A 955 -25.72 -8.37 4.80
N THR A 956 -26.33 -8.82 5.89
CA THR A 956 -26.61 -7.95 7.02
C THR A 956 -25.53 -8.22 8.05
N TRP A 957 -24.99 -7.17 8.65
CA TRP A 957 -24.16 -7.31 9.84
C TRP A 957 -25.01 -7.01 11.06
N ARG A 958 -24.81 -7.78 12.12
CA ARG A 958 -25.20 -7.34 13.46
C ARG A 958 -23.99 -6.63 14.01
N THR A 959 -24.11 -5.32 14.25
CA THR A 959 -23.39 -4.73 15.40
C THR A 959 -23.69 -5.62 16.59
N ALA A 960 -22.69 -6.07 17.35
CA ALA A 960 -22.91 -7.00 18.46
C ALA A 960 -23.99 -6.43 19.39
N ALA A 961 -25.19 -7.03 19.30
CA ALA A 961 -26.42 -6.35 19.71
C ALA A 961 -26.71 -6.44 21.22
N THR A 962 -25.76 -6.99 21.97
CA THR A 962 -25.20 -6.26 23.10
C THR A 962 -23.67 -6.29 22.97
N GLY A 963 -22.99 -5.24 23.42
CA GLY A 963 -21.53 -5.29 23.64
C GLY A 963 -21.18 -6.42 24.61
N ALA A 964 -22.07 -6.67 25.59
CA ALA A 964 -22.09 -7.83 26.46
C ALA A 964 -22.00 -9.15 25.65
N ALA A 965 -22.90 -9.47 24.72
CA ALA A 965 -22.87 -10.76 24.01
C ALA A 965 -21.55 -11.09 23.28
N ALA A 966 -20.75 -10.09 22.88
CA ALA A 966 -19.39 -10.30 22.39
C ALA A 966 -18.32 -10.28 23.51
N CYS A 967 -18.45 -9.39 24.51
CA CYS A 967 -17.64 -9.40 25.76
C CYS A 967 -17.95 -10.59 26.70
N ASP A 968 -18.97 -11.39 26.40
CA ASP A 968 -19.41 -12.58 27.14
C ASP A 968 -19.05 -13.83 26.35
N LEU A 969 -19.12 -13.79 25.00
CA LEU A 969 -18.43 -14.77 24.17
C LEU A 969 -16.91 -14.74 24.40
N LEU A 970 -16.34 -13.57 24.72
CA LEU A 970 -14.93 -13.38 25.07
C LEU A 970 -14.65 -13.35 26.58
N GLY A 971 -15.65 -13.07 27.42
CA GLY A 971 -15.48 -12.90 28.88
C GLY A 971 -16.01 -14.05 29.73
N ALA A 972 -16.91 -14.91 29.23
CA ALA A 972 -17.18 -16.23 29.84
C ALA A 972 -16.00 -17.22 29.64
N LEU A 973 -14.92 -16.72 29.03
CA LEU A 973 -13.60 -17.32 28.80
C LEU A 973 -12.50 -16.65 29.66
N ALA A 974 -12.89 -15.69 30.51
CA ALA A 974 -12.02 -14.93 31.42
C ALA A 974 -12.68 -14.74 32.79
N ALA A 975 -13.78 -15.46 33.06
CA ALA A 975 -14.51 -15.39 34.32
C ALA A 975 -13.83 -16.30 35.35
N PRO A 976 -13.31 -15.76 36.47
CA PRO A 976 -12.80 -16.60 37.55
C PRO A 976 -13.94 -17.40 38.18
N PHE A 977 -13.66 -18.65 38.57
CA PHE A 977 -14.57 -19.43 39.40
C PHE A 977 -14.84 -18.68 40.71
N ARG A 978 -16.12 -18.57 41.10
CA ARG A 978 -16.48 -18.31 42.49
C ARG A 978 -16.39 -19.65 43.23
N ASP A 979 -15.60 -19.67 44.30
CA ASP A 979 -15.62 -20.78 45.26
C ASP A 979 -17.01 -20.85 45.93
N PRO A 980 -17.74 -21.98 45.83
CA PRO A 980 -19.04 -22.13 46.48
C PRO A 980 -18.98 -22.13 48.02
N LYS A 981 -17.80 -22.16 48.65
CA LYS A 981 -17.66 -22.17 50.11
C LYS A 981 -17.79 -20.80 50.79
N MET A 982 -17.76 -19.67 50.05
CA MET A 982 -17.88 -18.33 50.63
C MET A 982 -19.29 -17.71 50.50
N SER A 983 -20.32 -18.41 50.99
CA SER A 983 -21.67 -17.86 51.17
C SER A 983 -22.34 -18.29 52.49
N ALA A 984 -21.58 -18.28 53.59
CA ALA A 984 -22.04 -18.68 54.93
C ALA A 984 -21.90 -17.55 55.98
N ALA A 985 -22.21 -16.30 55.61
CA ALA A 985 -22.17 -15.16 56.53
C ALA A 985 -23.29 -14.12 56.25
N GLY A 986 -24.34 -14.16 57.09
CA GLY A 986 -25.15 -12.99 57.46
C GLY A 986 -25.92 -12.22 56.39
N ARG A 987 -27.21 -12.53 56.24
CA ARG A 987 -28.30 -11.52 56.32
C ARG A 987 -29.65 -12.17 56.64
N ARG A 988 -30.21 -11.83 57.80
CA ARG A 988 -31.64 -12.02 58.11
C ARG A 988 -32.44 -10.92 57.41
N GLY A 989 -33.63 -11.24 56.90
CA GLY A 989 -34.51 -10.28 56.23
C GLY A 989 -35.53 -11.00 55.35
N GLY A 990 -36.69 -11.33 55.91
CA GLY A 990 -37.68 -12.17 55.24
C GLY A 990 -38.66 -11.40 54.36
N ALA A 991 -39.00 -11.97 53.20
CA ALA A 991 -40.19 -11.63 52.44
C ALA A 991 -40.79 -12.92 51.88
N ARG A 992 -42.08 -13.17 52.12
CA ARG A 992 -42.79 -14.36 51.61
C ARG A 992 -43.17 -14.16 50.14
N VAL A 993 -42.70 -15.03 49.25
CA VAL A 993 -43.34 -15.28 47.93
C VAL A 993 -43.50 -16.79 47.78
N ARG A 994 -44.65 -17.22 47.25
CA ARG A 994 -45.07 -18.63 47.23
C ARG A 994 -44.28 -19.45 46.21
N GLU A 995 -43.93 -20.67 46.59
CA GLU A 995 -43.57 -21.72 45.65
C GLU A 995 -44.75 -22.13 44.77
N ARG A 996 -44.46 -22.53 43.54
CA ARG A 996 -45.25 -23.54 42.81
C ARG A 996 -44.28 -24.62 42.34
N VAL A 997 -44.21 -25.70 43.09
CA VAL A 997 -43.53 -26.93 42.67
C VAL A 997 -44.37 -27.58 41.58
N LEU A 998 -43.72 -28.00 40.50
CA LEU A 998 -44.20 -29.04 39.61
C LEU A 998 -43.01 -29.96 39.33
N LEU A 999 -43.14 -31.22 39.73
CA LEU A 999 -42.12 -32.27 39.66
C LEU A 999 -42.38 -33.19 38.47
N ALA A 1000 -41.30 -33.85 38.01
CA ALA A 1000 -41.33 -35.09 37.22
C ALA A 1000 -41.95 -35.01 35.79
N SER A 1001 -41.59 -35.86 34.83
CA SER A 1001 -40.46 -36.81 34.71
C SER A 1001 -40.34 -37.28 33.25
N VAL A 1002 -39.21 -37.95 32.93
CA VAL A 1002 -38.81 -38.50 31.62
C VAL A 1002 -38.24 -37.46 30.66
#